data_AF-A0A1G1E324-F1
#
_entry.id   AF-A0A1G1E324-F1
#
_cell.length_a   1.000
_cell.length_b   1.000
_cell.length_c   1.000
_cell.angle_alpha   90.00
_cell.angle_beta   90.00
_cell.angle_gamma   90.00
#
_symmetry.space_group_name_H-M   'P 1'
#
loop_
_entity.id
_entity.type
_entity.pdbx_description
1 polymer ?
#
loop_
_entity_poly.entity_id
_entity_poly.type
_entity_poly.pdbx_seq_one_letter_code
_entity_poly.pdbx_strand_id
1 'polypeptide(L)'
;MPGIRFKETMDGYLGQNIMHFRDGEDYGIRHDNAIRFDIEIEIDSVDKFIQVSSHHAAVNGMFYCKSIGGEKGMVIENGRFNLFDVDPQTGHRRMLYSFNFNAPDGIQYYFSGFKDIYHDKVVDMLEDMTTLFVRIYKGRDETSDIYGSGVMYFRIKDLASMVKMIRSGEVIEASNFLEKYATVAKFVSFFIAETLKTYTPGPRFLYTTRYENLLLSGELREKGDDRPRRFFFFSGEHDKGFPWGDEETMSDAALLISDSNGGYLRFGITRHSLKGLDVDLEGNRYVYSGELFRINNGYSVSFSEIRDYREGGNIENIQAEIRLSLDVQKYKKVDMSFKPIRRLAGIIPDRFEAEVRKYLTMFPLLGHFTIPHRVRVKEGTIKITDSSGETTYSIDPNNTFGEGELGEINNFREPTMYYNYMCGIHPFAQALFLKITSGTLRNEREQYFKDIVDKALGKAIKRDIKKNLLLKDSIRNNPAEPTVVKDDILTLVNDHYPTAVLLRRVVMVENNGQTFYGLEEYIDAINKAPINSDKEATVAVFTYKDADRWDGSAPSEGQVLEIYNSGEKFEVLDRVIEESGFFPVLEKALANSGKKKEDFCIFIKPSFMFFYSLKDKSTYTDPALVEYLVERIYEKGFRNIKIAEARSTLSVFFSNRDVRSVARHIGYREDGRYGIVDLSDNLEQWDYGGKLGRHYVNKEWKSADFRISFAKNKTHSYAYYTLSIKNIYGALPMEYKFKTYHCDMGDIYEPTIDFIKAFPIHFGFIDAVASADGPFGIFADPYPQLTMTIMASRDLVALDWVGAAKMGLSPMLSRYMQEAVKTFGKPRIKTKGNDQLYRFWANIPRVASYGSHMLDRHYTFGYPLYYIMSEMDPAFPPKPSESDLLNELRSLFASAREVFFKTPHNPPSWLHEVINKVIFRLWQ
;
A
#
# COMPACT_ATOMS: atom_id res chain seq x y z
N MET A 1 -14.63 -8.60 31.29
CA MET A 1 -15.86 -7.82 31.50
C MET A 1 -17.04 -8.72 31.15
N PRO A 2 -18.17 -8.58 31.85
CA PRO A 2 -19.40 -9.34 31.59
C PRO A 2 -19.97 -9.13 30.18
N GLY A 3 -21.03 -9.86 29.86
CA GLY A 3 -21.70 -9.82 28.56
C GLY A 3 -22.69 -8.67 28.38
N ILE A 4 -23.12 -8.43 27.14
CA ILE A 4 -24.16 -7.44 26.80
C ILE A 4 -25.20 -8.04 25.85
N ARG A 5 -26.45 -7.60 26.01
CA ARG A 5 -27.59 -7.99 25.19
C ARG A 5 -28.38 -6.78 24.73
N PHE A 6 -28.73 -6.73 23.44
CA PHE A 6 -29.53 -5.64 22.89
C PHE A 6 -30.47 -6.15 21.79
N LYS A 7 -31.55 -5.41 21.55
CA LYS A 7 -32.61 -5.78 20.60
C LYS A 7 -32.51 -4.96 19.33
N GLU A 8 -32.74 -5.59 18.18
CA GLU A 8 -32.78 -4.94 16.87
C GLU A 8 -34.04 -5.38 16.12
N THR A 9 -34.71 -4.44 15.45
CA THR A 9 -35.86 -4.70 14.58
C THR A 9 -35.59 -4.05 13.23
N MET A 10 -35.61 -4.82 12.16
CA MET A 10 -35.48 -4.33 10.79
C MET A 10 -36.65 -4.83 9.95
N ASP A 11 -37.06 -4.04 8.96
CA ASP A 11 -38.13 -4.38 8.02
C ASP A 11 -37.79 -3.94 6.59
N GLY A 12 -38.38 -4.61 5.60
CA GLY A 12 -38.12 -4.35 4.19
C GLY A 12 -38.92 -5.27 3.26
N TYR A 13 -38.39 -5.52 2.07
CA TYR A 13 -39.09 -6.27 1.01
C TYR A 13 -38.18 -7.29 0.32
N LEU A 14 -38.76 -8.40 -0.11
CA LEU A 14 -38.07 -9.53 -0.75
C LEU A 14 -38.68 -9.88 -2.12
N GLY A 15 -37.83 -10.06 -3.12
CA GLY A 15 -38.20 -10.58 -4.44
C GLY A 15 -37.87 -12.07 -4.57
N GLN A 16 -38.86 -12.88 -4.93
CA GLN A 16 -38.67 -14.32 -5.16
C GLN A 16 -37.94 -14.57 -6.48
N ASN A 17 -36.98 -15.50 -6.50
CA ASN A 17 -36.17 -15.85 -7.67
C ASN A 17 -35.39 -14.68 -8.31
N ILE A 18 -35.05 -13.65 -7.53
CA ILE A 18 -34.24 -12.51 -7.96
C ILE A 18 -32.87 -12.55 -7.26
N MET A 19 -31.80 -12.36 -8.03
CA MET A 19 -30.42 -12.41 -7.52
C MET A 19 -29.90 -11.06 -7.02
N HIS A 20 -30.26 -9.95 -7.68
CA HIS A 20 -29.84 -8.60 -7.30
C HIS A 20 -30.73 -8.04 -6.19
N PHE A 21 -30.11 -7.50 -5.13
CA PHE A 21 -30.82 -7.09 -3.91
C PHE A 21 -31.84 -5.96 -4.14
N ARG A 22 -31.44 -4.90 -4.85
CA ARG A 22 -32.29 -3.73 -5.15
C ARG A 22 -33.44 -4.08 -6.09
N ASP A 23 -33.18 -4.90 -7.11
CA ASP A 23 -34.24 -5.43 -7.98
C ASP A 23 -35.24 -6.29 -7.19
N GLY A 24 -34.73 -7.06 -6.21
CA GLY A 24 -35.53 -7.87 -5.30
C GLY A 24 -36.42 -7.04 -4.38
N GLU A 25 -35.89 -5.94 -3.84
CA GLU A 25 -36.65 -4.95 -3.07
C GLU A 25 -37.78 -4.35 -3.92
N ASP A 26 -37.48 -3.84 -5.11
CA ASP A 26 -38.48 -3.24 -6.02
C ASP A 26 -39.57 -4.25 -6.43
N TYR A 27 -39.19 -5.50 -6.66
CA TYR A 27 -40.16 -6.56 -6.93
C TYR A 27 -41.02 -6.84 -5.70
N GLY A 28 -40.40 -6.96 -4.52
CA GLY A 28 -41.08 -7.22 -3.26
C GLY A 28 -42.08 -6.12 -2.89
N ILE A 29 -41.76 -4.86 -3.18
CA ILE A 29 -42.69 -3.72 -3.03
C ILE A 29 -43.89 -3.88 -3.96
N ARG A 30 -43.65 -4.16 -5.25
CA ARG A 30 -44.71 -4.31 -6.26
C ARG A 30 -45.64 -5.50 -5.99
N HIS A 31 -45.14 -6.53 -5.31
CA HIS A 31 -45.87 -7.76 -5.00
C HIS A 31 -46.21 -7.89 -3.51
N ASP A 32 -46.06 -6.80 -2.74
CA ASP A 32 -46.43 -6.71 -1.32
C ASP A 32 -45.85 -7.85 -0.47
N ASN A 33 -44.58 -8.22 -0.72
CA ASN A 33 -43.86 -9.27 0.00
C ASN A 33 -42.92 -8.67 1.05
N ALA A 34 -43.51 -8.21 2.14
CA ALA A 34 -42.78 -7.66 3.27
C ALA A 34 -41.97 -8.73 4.04
N ILE A 35 -40.79 -8.34 4.49
CA ILE A 35 -39.94 -9.09 5.42
C ILE A 35 -39.61 -8.25 6.65
N ARG A 36 -39.46 -8.90 7.80
CA ARG A 36 -39.08 -8.27 9.07
C ARG A 36 -38.35 -9.28 9.95
N PHE A 37 -37.41 -8.83 10.77
CA PHE A 37 -36.99 -9.59 11.94
C PHE A 37 -37.14 -8.76 13.20
N ASP A 38 -37.35 -9.45 14.31
CA ASP A 38 -37.21 -8.94 15.67
C ASP A 38 -36.21 -9.83 16.39
N ILE A 39 -35.00 -9.33 16.61
CA ILE A 39 -33.89 -10.11 17.14
C ILE A 39 -33.30 -9.51 18.40
N GLU A 40 -32.66 -10.38 19.18
CA GLU A 40 -31.85 -10.09 20.34
C GLU A 40 -30.44 -10.64 20.06
N ILE A 41 -29.45 -9.74 20.11
CA ILE A 41 -28.04 -10.08 19.94
C ILE A 41 -27.41 -10.20 21.32
N GLU A 42 -26.73 -11.31 21.57
CA GLU A 42 -26.12 -11.65 22.85
C GLU A 42 -24.61 -11.87 22.71
N ILE A 43 -23.85 -11.09 23.49
CA ILE A 43 -22.40 -11.16 23.59
C ILE A 43 -22.06 -11.65 25.00
N ASP A 44 -21.49 -12.84 25.13
CA ASP A 44 -21.21 -13.48 26.42
C ASP A 44 -20.13 -12.74 27.23
N SER A 45 -19.12 -12.18 26.55
CA SER A 45 -18.09 -11.36 27.19
C SER A 45 -17.60 -10.27 26.25
N VAL A 46 -17.76 -9.01 26.66
CA VAL A 46 -17.25 -7.86 25.90
C VAL A 46 -15.73 -7.92 25.75
N ASP A 47 -14.99 -8.45 26.72
CA ASP A 47 -13.52 -8.53 26.63
C ASP A 47 -13.04 -9.51 25.58
N LYS A 48 -13.67 -10.69 25.51
CA LYS A 48 -13.37 -11.68 24.46
C LYS A 48 -13.82 -11.18 23.10
N PHE A 49 -15.03 -10.61 23.04
CA PHE A 49 -15.62 -10.13 21.81
C PHE A 49 -14.76 -9.10 21.07
N ILE A 50 -14.15 -8.14 21.78
CA ILE A 50 -13.29 -7.12 21.16
C ILE A 50 -11.87 -7.60 20.83
N GLN A 51 -11.46 -8.77 21.32
CA GLN A 51 -10.11 -9.30 21.13
C GLN A 51 -10.02 -10.22 19.92
N VAL A 52 -11.12 -10.89 19.56
CA VAL A 52 -11.18 -11.81 18.43
C VAL A 52 -11.63 -11.07 17.18
N SER A 53 -10.92 -11.25 16.07
CA SER A 53 -11.14 -10.59 14.79
C SER A 53 -12.56 -10.78 14.22
N SER A 54 -13.16 -11.95 14.47
CA SER A 54 -14.47 -12.35 13.94
C SER A 54 -15.67 -11.71 14.66
N HIS A 55 -15.45 -11.12 15.85
CA HIS A 55 -16.46 -10.44 16.68
C HIS A 55 -17.83 -11.14 16.66
N HIS A 56 -17.83 -12.45 16.96
CA HIS A 56 -19.02 -13.29 16.87
C HIS A 56 -19.96 -13.12 18.07
N ALA A 57 -21.26 -13.06 17.81
CA ALA A 57 -22.34 -13.01 18.81
C ALA A 57 -23.51 -13.93 18.43
N ALA A 58 -24.26 -14.40 19.42
CA ALA A 58 -25.46 -15.20 19.20
C ALA A 58 -26.66 -14.31 18.85
N VAL A 59 -27.53 -14.82 17.98
CA VAL A 59 -28.78 -14.13 17.58
C VAL A 59 -29.97 -15.03 17.88
N ASN A 60 -30.94 -14.49 18.62
CA ASN A 60 -32.21 -15.15 18.91
C ASN A 60 -33.36 -14.24 18.52
N GLY A 61 -34.50 -14.78 18.09
CA GLY A 61 -35.64 -13.94 17.74
C GLY A 61 -36.65 -14.58 16.79
N MET A 62 -37.41 -13.72 16.11
CA MET A 62 -38.43 -14.09 15.15
C MET A 62 -38.17 -13.45 13.79
N PHE A 63 -38.38 -14.20 12.72
CA PHE A 63 -38.36 -13.73 11.33
C PHE A 63 -39.75 -13.82 10.72
N TYR A 64 -40.13 -12.80 9.95
CA TYR A 64 -41.42 -12.69 9.28
C TYR A 64 -41.16 -12.50 7.78
N CYS A 65 -41.79 -13.32 6.96
CA CYS A 65 -41.74 -13.18 5.51
C CYS A 65 -43.10 -13.56 4.94
N LYS A 66 -43.79 -12.60 4.32
CA LYS A 66 -45.17 -12.79 3.88
C LYS A 66 -45.33 -13.94 2.89
N SER A 67 -44.39 -14.09 1.97
CA SER A 67 -44.38 -15.16 0.97
C SER A 67 -44.10 -16.57 1.52
N ILE A 68 -43.51 -16.70 2.72
CA ILE A 68 -43.16 -18.00 3.32
C ILE A 68 -44.14 -18.36 4.45
N GLY A 69 -44.28 -17.48 5.44
CA GLY A 69 -45.05 -17.72 6.66
C GLY A 69 -46.35 -16.92 6.77
N GLY A 70 -46.69 -16.09 5.79
CA GLY A 70 -47.76 -15.10 5.91
C GLY A 70 -47.41 -14.06 6.99
N GLU A 71 -48.36 -13.78 7.87
CA GLU A 71 -48.13 -12.89 9.03
C GLU A 71 -47.58 -13.63 10.26
N LYS A 72 -47.42 -14.95 10.19
CA LYS A 72 -46.88 -15.73 11.31
C LYS A 72 -45.37 -15.54 11.39
N GLY A 73 -44.88 -15.20 12.58
CA GLY A 73 -43.44 -15.21 12.86
C GLY A 73 -42.89 -16.63 12.90
N MET A 74 -41.70 -16.80 12.35
CA MET A 74 -40.92 -18.05 12.34
C MET A 74 -39.75 -17.89 13.32
N VAL A 75 -39.55 -18.90 14.17
CA VAL A 75 -38.49 -18.88 15.18
C VAL A 75 -37.13 -18.99 14.52
N ILE A 76 -36.20 -18.15 14.93
CA ILE A 76 -34.80 -18.19 14.50
C ILE A 76 -34.07 -19.33 15.24
N GLU A 77 -33.38 -20.16 14.48
CA GLU A 77 -32.51 -21.24 14.95
C GLU A 77 -31.07 -20.98 14.50
N ASN A 78 -30.08 -21.35 15.33
CA ASN A 78 -28.65 -21.20 15.04
C ASN A 78 -28.23 -19.79 14.60
N GLY A 79 -28.84 -18.75 15.17
CA GLY A 79 -28.59 -17.38 14.75
C GLY A 79 -27.20 -16.88 15.15
N ARG A 80 -26.56 -16.19 14.22
CA ARG A 80 -25.21 -15.65 14.34
C ARG A 80 -25.15 -14.22 13.82
N PHE A 81 -24.37 -13.41 14.53
CA PHE A 81 -24.01 -12.06 14.16
C PHE A 81 -22.49 -11.92 14.21
N ASN A 82 -21.91 -11.33 13.17
CA ASN A 82 -20.50 -10.99 13.14
C ASN A 82 -20.35 -9.49 12.88
N LEU A 83 -19.69 -8.79 13.79
CA LEU A 83 -19.47 -7.36 13.69
C LEU A 83 -18.15 -7.07 12.97
N PHE A 84 -18.22 -6.36 11.83
CA PHE A 84 -17.04 -5.99 11.03
C PHE A 84 -16.24 -7.18 10.48
N ASP A 85 -16.93 -8.28 10.15
CA ASP A 85 -16.34 -9.42 9.43
C ASP A 85 -15.76 -8.95 8.09
N VAL A 86 -14.62 -9.51 7.69
CA VAL A 86 -13.93 -9.05 6.48
C VAL A 86 -14.30 -9.94 5.30
N ASP A 87 -14.82 -9.34 4.24
CA ASP A 87 -15.03 -10.04 2.98
C ASP A 87 -13.68 -10.56 2.44
N PRO A 88 -13.51 -11.89 2.25
CA PRO A 88 -12.22 -12.46 1.83
C PRO A 88 -11.74 -12.04 0.44
N GLN A 89 -12.64 -11.56 -0.43
CA GLN A 89 -12.33 -11.13 -1.79
C GLN A 89 -12.02 -9.65 -1.87
N THR A 90 -12.77 -8.81 -1.16
CA THR A 90 -12.67 -7.34 -1.28
C THR A 90 -11.94 -6.67 -0.12
N GLY A 91 -11.78 -7.33 1.02
CA GLY A 91 -11.24 -6.71 2.25
C GLY A 91 -12.21 -5.68 2.89
N HIS A 92 -13.43 -5.56 2.37
CA HIS A 92 -14.48 -4.71 2.93
C HIS A 92 -14.96 -5.31 4.26
N ARG A 93 -15.29 -4.44 5.22
CA ARG A 93 -15.91 -4.90 6.45
C ARG A 93 -17.40 -5.01 6.25
N ARG A 94 -18.01 -6.04 6.82
CA ARG A 94 -19.44 -6.30 6.80
C ARG A 94 -19.96 -6.56 8.19
N MET A 95 -21.21 -6.20 8.43
CA MET A 95 -21.95 -6.73 9.59
C MET A 95 -22.81 -7.88 9.07
N LEU A 96 -22.46 -9.11 9.43
CA LEU A 96 -23.15 -10.31 8.92
C LEU A 96 -24.22 -10.78 9.89
N TYR A 97 -25.34 -11.20 9.31
CA TYR A 97 -26.47 -11.80 10.00
C TYR A 97 -26.80 -13.12 9.32
N SER A 98 -26.82 -14.21 10.05
CA SER A 98 -27.26 -15.49 9.50
C SER A 98 -28.05 -16.32 10.50
N PHE A 99 -29.02 -17.08 10.00
CA PHE A 99 -29.82 -17.99 10.82
C PHE A 99 -30.61 -18.98 9.96
N ASN A 100 -31.03 -20.08 10.56
CA ASN A 100 -32.04 -20.97 10.02
C ASN A 100 -33.43 -20.60 10.55
N PHE A 101 -34.47 -20.94 9.80
CA PHE A 101 -35.85 -20.89 10.27
C PHE A 101 -36.70 -21.92 9.53
N ASN A 102 -37.75 -22.41 10.19
CA ASN A 102 -38.68 -23.39 9.62
C ASN A 102 -39.99 -22.70 9.26
N ALA A 103 -40.44 -22.90 8.03
CA ALA A 103 -41.73 -22.41 7.55
C ALA A 103 -42.88 -23.26 8.13
N PRO A 104 -44.13 -22.74 8.15
CA PRO A 104 -45.28 -23.48 8.67
C PRO A 104 -45.58 -24.80 7.94
N ASP A 105 -45.08 -24.97 6.73
CA ASP A 105 -45.16 -26.18 5.91
C ASP A 105 -44.06 -27.21 6.20
N GLY A 106 -43.15 -26.91 7.13
CA GLY A 106 -42.04 -27.77 7.55
C GLY A 106 -40.79 -27.64 6.66
N ILE A 107 -40.78 -26.75 5.67
CA ILE A 107 -39.59 -26.50 4.85
C ILE A 107 -38.62 -25.61 5.64
N GLN A 108 -37.35 -26.03 5.69
CA GLN A 108 -36.28 -25.26 6.31
C GLN A 108 -35.68 -24.26 5.32
N TYR A 109 -35.41 -23.05 5.81
CA TYR A 109 -34.77 -21.99 5.06
C TYR A 109 -33.53 -21.47 5.80
N TYR A 110 -32.62 -20.85 5.04
CA TYR A 110 -31.44 -20.18 5.54
C TYR A 110 -31.48 -18.71 5.14
N PHE A 111 -31.32 -17.83 6.13
CA PHE A 111 -31.18 -16.39 5.96
C PHE A 111 -29.70 -16.02 5.97
N SER A 112 -29.27 -15.25 4.98
CA SER A 112 -27.95 -14.60 4.94
C SER A 112 -28.14 -13.13 4.63
N GLY A 113 -27.67 -12.26 5.52
CA GLY A 113 -27.75 -10.82 5.35
C GLY A 113 -26.43 -10.15 5.70
N PHE A 114 -26.14 -9.03 5.03
CA PHE A 114 -24.98 -8.22 5.34
C PHE A 114 -25.25 -6.72 5.21
N LYS A 115 -24.66 -5.95 6.11
CA LYS A 115 -24.47 -4.50 5.93
C LYS A 115 -23.07 -4.27 5.38
N ASP A 116 -22.93 -3.57 4.26
CA ASP A 116 -21.63 -3.29 3.66
C ASP A 116 -21.04 -2.03 4.32
N ILE A 117 -19.87 -2.14 4.93
CA ILE A 117 -19.24 -1.06 5.68
C ILE A 117 -18.02 -0.55 4.91
N TYR A 118 -18.23 0.40 3.99
CA TYR A 118 -17.20 0.86 3.04
C TYR A 118 -17.29 2.38 2.73
N HIS A 119 -16.14 3.05 2.58
CA HIS A 119 -16.08 4.49 2.32
C HIS A 119 -15.86 4.80 0.83
N ASP A 120 -16.93 4.91 0.04
CA ASP A 120 -16.87 5.41 -1.35
C ASP A 120 -16.96 6.96 -1.39
N LYS A 121 -17.78 7.57 -0.53
CA LYS A 121 -18.03 9.03 -0.50
C LYS A 121 -18.09 9.60 0.92
N VAL A 122 -17.85 10.91 1.04
CA VAL A 122 -17.80 11.68 2.29
C VAL A 122 -19.15 11.69 3.07
N VAL A 123 -20.25 11.18 2.48
CA VAL A 123 -21.60 11.22 3.06
C VAL A 123 -22.34 9.88 2.82
N ASP A 124 -22.02 8.81 3.55
CA ASP A 124 -22.78 7.53 3.47
C ASP A 124 -22.89 6.71 4.78
N MET A 125 -22.18 7.07 5.86
CA MET A 125 -22.12 6.28 7.11
C MET A 125 -23.48 5.82 7.68
N LEU A 126 -24.51 6.67 7.64
CA LEU A 126 -25.83 6.32 8.19
C LEU A 126 -26.58 5.32 7.30
N GLU A 127 -26.46 5.44 5.98
CA GLU A 127 -27.11 4.54 5.03
C GLU A 127 -26.51 3.13 5.15
N ASP A 128 -25.18 3.04 5.22
CA ASP A 128 -24.45 1.78 5.37
C ASP A 128 -24.75 1.06 6.70
N MET A 129 -24.99 1.81 7.78
CA MET A 129 -25.32 1.24 9.09
C MET A 129 -26.78 0.80 9.24
N THR A 130 -27.66 1.32 8.38
CA THR A 130 -29.10 1.08 8.46
C THR A 130 -29.63 0.16 7.36
N THR A 131 -28.86 -0.09 6.30
CA THR A 131 -29.27 -0.93 5.17
C THR A 131 -28.69 -2.34 5.31
N LEU A 132 -29.55 -3.35 5.27
CA LEU A 132 -29.17 -4.77 5.28
C LEU A 132 -29.60 -5.41 3.96
N PHE A 133 -28.62 -5.87 3.19
CA PHE A 133 -28.85 -6.67 1.99
C PHE A 133 -29.11 -8.12 2.39
N VAL A 134 -30.17 -8.72 1.86
CA VAL A 134 -30.67 -10.02 2.34
C VAL A 134 -30.82 -11.00 1.19
N ARG A 135 -30.46 -12.25 1.46
CA ARG A 135 -30.78 -13.41 0.63
C ARG A 135 -31.33 -14.55 1.48
N ILE A 136 -32.32 -15.24 0.93
CA ILE A 136 -32.92 -16.43 1.53
C ILE A 136 -32.69 -17.61 0.61
N TYR A 137 -32.28 -18.74 1.19
CA TYR A 137 -32.05 -20.00 0.50
C TYR A 137 -33.02 -21.06 1.03
N LYS A 138 -33.49 -21.95 0.14
CA LYS A 138 -34.38 -23.06 0.47
C LYS A 138 -33.57 -24.27 0.91
N GLY A 139 -33.01 -24.21 2.12
CA GLY A 139 -32.23 -25.29 2.70
C GLY A 139 -31.49 -24.88 3.97
N ARG A 140 -30.35 -25.52 4.22
CA ARG A 140 -29.59 -25.38 5.49
C ARG A 140 -28.55 -24.27 5.48
N ASP A 141 -28.06 -23.89 4.31
CA ASP A 141 -26.94 -22.97 4.11
C ASP A 141 -27.00 -22.28 2.73
N GLU A 142 -25.95 -21.51 2.41
CA GLU A 142 -25.80 -20.75 1.16
C GLU A 142 -25.57 -21.61 -0.10
N THR A 143 -25.34 -22.93 0.06
CA THR A 143 -25.17 -23.85 -1.08
C THR A 143 -26.50 -24.35 -1.65
N SER A 144 -27.61 -24.07 -0.95
CA SER A 144 -28.97 -24.47 -1.34
C SER A 144 -29.55 -23.52 -2.39
N ASP A 145 -30.67 -23.91 -3.02
CA ASP A 145 -31.32 -23.08 -4.05
C ASP A 145 -31.77 -21.72 -3.48
N ILE A 146 -31.47 -20.64 -4.21
CA ILE A 146 -31.90 -19.28 -3.83
C ILE A 146 -33.43 -19.20 -3.91
N TYR A 147 -34.06 -18.83 -2.79
CA TYR A 147 -35.50 -18.52 -2.75
C TYR A 147 -35.76 -17.07 -3.20
N GLY A 148 -34.93 -16.12 -2.76
CA GLY A 148 -35.08 -14.72 -3.13
C GLY A 148 -34.05 -13.81 -2.49
N SER A 149 -33.99 -12.56 -2.96
CA SER A 149 -33.12 -11.51 -2.44
C SER A 149 -33.90 -10.21 -2.20
N GLY A 150 -33.40 -9.34 -1.34
CA GLY A 150 -34.08 -8.09 -0.99
C GLY A 150 -33.24 -7.18 -0.09
N VAL A 151 -33.88 -6.14 0.45
CA VAL A 151 -33.24 -5.15 1.32
C VAL A 151 -34.15 -4.88 2.53
N MET A 152 -33.53 -4.78 3.70
CA MET A 152 -34.18 -4.39 4.97
C MET A 152 -33.53 -3.12 5.52
N TYR A 153 -34.30 -2.31 6.24
CA TYR A 153 -33.85 -1.06 6.84
C TYR A 153 -34.06 -1.03 8.34
N PHE A 154 -33.11 -0.38 9.00
CA PHE A 154 -33.16 -0.11 10.42
C PHE A 154 -33.70 1.31 10.63
N ARG A 155 -34.90 1.44 11.20
CA ARG A 155 -35.61 2.72 11.32
C ARG A 155 -35.08 3.61 12.46
N ILE A 156 -33.83 4.05 12.37
CA ILE A 156 -33.24 5.07 13.27
C ILE A 156 -32.94 6.36 12.52
N LYS A 157 -32.98 7.49 13.24
CA LYS A 157 -32.82 8.83 12.64
C LYS A 157 -31.38 9.36 12.64
N ASP A 158 -30.54 8.88 13.57
CA ASP A 158 -29.15 9.32 13.75
C ASP A 158 -28.30 8.32 14.58
N LEU A 159 -26.98 8.54 14.58
CA LEU A 159 -25.99 7.75 15.33
C LEU A 159 -26.24 7.80 16.85
N ALA A 160 -26.75 8.92 17.37
CA ALA A 160 -27.03 9.09 18.79
C ALA A 160 -28.16 8.16 19.28
N SER A 161 -29.16 7.94 18.44
CA SER A 161 -30.27 7.02 18.67
C SER A 161 -29.79 5.57 18.74
N MET A 162 -28.83 5.18 17.90
CA MET A 162 -28.24 3.85 17.93
C MET A 162 -27.38 3.62 19.18
N VAL A 163 -26.56 4.60 19.56
CA VAL A 163 -25.79 4.57 20.81
C VAL A 163 -26.72 4.48 22.03
N LYS A 164 -27.84 5.20 22.01
CA LYS A 164 -28.85 5.13 23.07
C LYS A 164 -29.46 3.72 23.19
N MET A 165 -29.75 3.07 22.07
CA MET A 165 -30.23 1.68 22.05
C MET A 165 -29.22 0.72 22.69
N ILE A 166 -27.95 0.78 22.27
CA ILE A 166 -26.89 -0.07 22.85
C ILE A 166 -26.73 0.21 24.35
N ARG A 167 -26.80 1.47 24.77
CA ARG A 167 -26.75 1.86 26.19
C ARG A 167 -27.93 1.37 27.02
N SER A 168 -29.09 1.17 26.39
CA SER A 168 -30.26 0.58 27.04
C SER A 168 -30.24 -0.95 27.09
N GLY A 169 -29.20 -1.58 26.53
CA GLY A 169 -28.99 -3.02 26.60
C GLY A 169 -28.82 -3.55 28.02
N GLU A 170 -29.15 -4.83 28.20
CA GLU A 170 -28.97 -5.53 29.46
C GLU A 170 -27.51 -6.02 29.57
N VAL A 171 -26.90 -5.86 30.73
CA VAL A 171 -25.56 -6.41 31.01
C VAL A 171 -25.76 -7.69 31.80
N ILE A 172 -25.27 -8.79 31.23
CA ILE A 172 -25.41 -10.14 31.77
C ILE A 172 -24.29 -10.36 32.79
N GLU A 173 -24.57 -10.97 33.95
CA GLU A 173 -23.58 -11.33 34.99
C GLU A 173 -22.82 -10.18 35.68
N ALA A 174 -23.29 -8.93 35.62
CA ALA A 174 -22.61 -7.83 36.35
C ALA A 174 -22.84 -7.89 37.87
N SER A 175 -21.75 -7.83 38.63
CA SER A 175 -21.78 -7.85 40.10
C SER A 175 -22.24 -6.53 40.73
N ASN A 176 -22.13 -5.41 40.00
CA ASN A 176 -22.49 -4.07 40.49
C ASN A 176 -22.75 -3.03 39.36
N PHE A 177 -23.29 -1.87 39.74
CA PHE A 177 -23.69 -0.80 38.82
C PHE A 177 -22.51 -0.14 38.06
N LEU A 178 -21.33 -0.05 38.69
CA LEU A 178 -20.12 0.52 38.07
C LEU A 178 -19.58 -0.40 36.96
N GLU A 179 -19.59 -1.71 37.18
CA GLU A 179 -19.20 -2.73 36.21
C GLU A 179 -20.16 -2.77 35.00
N LYS A 180 -21.47 -2.61 35.27
CA LYS A 180 -22.50 -2.45 34.22
C LYS A 180 -22.21 -1.23 33.33
N TYR A 181 -21.96 -0.07 33.92
CA TYR A 181 -21.66 1.15 33.16
C TYR A 181 -20.34 1.02 32.37
N ALA A 182 -19.29 0.46 32.98
CA ALA A 182 -18.00 0.27 32.34
C ALA A 182 -18.06 -0.70 31.14
N THR A 183 -18.84 -1.79 31.25
CA THR A 183 -19.02 -2.80 30.19
C THR A 183 -19.72 -2.21 28.97
N VAL A 184 -20.83 -1.50 29.19
CA VAL A 184 -21.56 -0.79 28.13
C VAL A 184 -20.69 0.30 27.50
N ALA A 185 -19.99 1.09 28.31
CA ALA A 185 -19.10 2.14 27.81
C ALA A 185 -17.96 1.57 26.96
N LYS A 186 -17.38 0.42 27.34
CA LYS A 186 -16.32 -0.25 26.59
C LYS A 186 -16.79 -0.74 25.22
N PHE A 187 -17.93 -1.45 25.17
CA PHE A 187 -18.50 -1.92 23.91
C PHE A 187 -18.90 -0.77 22.98
N VAL A 188 -19.60 0.24 23.50
CA VAL A 188 -19.98 1.44 22.71
C VAL A 188 -18.74 2.18 22.19
N SER A 189 -17.70 2.32 23.01
CA SER A 189 -16.46 2.99 22.59
C SER A 189 -15.76 2.20 21.48
N PHE A 190 -15.71 0.87 21.61
CA PHE A 190 -15.18 -0.01 20.56
C PHE A 190 -15.97 0.13 19.25
N PHE A 191 -17.29 -0.02 19.31
CA PHE A 191 -18.16 0.10 18.14
C PHE A 191 -18.03 1.46 17.44
N ILE A 192 -18.05 2.56 18.20
CA ILE A 192 -17.85 3.91 17.66
C ILE A 192 -16.45 4.05 17.05
N ALA A 193 -15.41 3.55 17.72
CA ALA A 193 -14.04 3.63 17.22
C ALA A 193 -13.89 2.88 15.89
N GLU A 194 -14.38 1.65 15.77
CA GLU A 194 -14.33 0.87 14.53
C GLU A 194 -15.17 1.49 13.41
N THR A 195 -16.30 2.09 13.75
CA THR A 195 -17.12 2.80 12.75
C THR A 195 -16.42 4.08 12.27
N LEU A 196 -15.87 4.87 13.18
CA LEU A 196 -15.10 6.08 12.84
C LEU A 196 -13.83 5.76 12.05
N LYS A 197 -13.15 4.63 12.32
CA LYS A 197 -12.04 4.15 11.49
C LYS A 197 -12.45 4.07 10.02
N THR A 198 -13.69 3.63 9.74
CA THR A 198 -14.17 3.42 8.37
C THR A 198 -14.64 4.72 7.71
N TYR A 199 -15.36 5.61 8.40
CA TYR A 199 -16.09 6.71 7.74
C TYR A 199 -15.60 8.14 7.97
N THR A 200 -14.67 8.41 8.89
CA THR A 200 -14.32 9.80 9.21
C THR A 200 -13.37 10.40 8.16
N PRO A 201 -13.77 11.44 7.39
CA PRO A 201 -12.86 12.13 6.49
C PRO A 201 -12.04 13.15 7.31
N GLY A 202 -10.73 12.96 7.37
CA GLY A 202 -9.82 13.87 8.06
C GLY A 202 -8.60 13.17 8.66
N PRO A 203 -7.64 13.92 9.25
CA PRO A 203 -6.47 13.32 9.86
C PRO A 203 -6.88 12.50 11.09
N ARG A 204 -6.95 11.16 10.92
CA ARG A 204 -7.10 10.18 12.01
C ARG A 204 -6.01 10.40 13.09
N PHE A 205 -6.36 10.94 14.25
CA PHE A 205 -5.38 11.26 15.31
C PHE A 205 -4.98 10.08 16.18
N LEU A 206 -5.61 8.91 16.01
CA LEU A 206 -5.30 7.70 16.73
C LEU A 206 -5.41 6.51 15.78
N TYR A 207 -4.39 5.68 15.81
CA TYR A 207 -4.21 4.46 15.05
C TYR A 207 -4.12 3.30 16.04
N THR A 208 -4.95 2.28 15.86
CA THR A 208 -4.91 1.04 16.64
C THR A 208 -5.10 -0.14 15.72
N THR A 209 -4.11 -1.03 15.65
CA THR A 209 -4.22 -2.36 15.02
C THR A 209 -3.89 -3.45 16.05
N ARG A 210 -4.44 -4.64 15.85
CA ARG A 210 -4.21 -5.82 16.68
C ARG A 210 -3.83 -7.00 15.80
N TYR A 211 -3.14 -7.95 16.39
CA TYR A 211 -2.90 -9.22 15.75
C TYR A 211 -2.77 -10.33 16.78
N GLU A 212 -3.09 -11.54 16.35
CA GLU A 212 -2.94 -12.76 17.12
C GLU A 212 -2.18 -13.79 16.28
N ASN A 213 -1.20 -14.45 16.88
CA ASN A 213 -0.29 -15.37 16.21
C ASN A 213 -0.08 -16.62 17.07
N LEU A 214 -0.07 -17.79 16.45
CA LEU A 214 0.31 -19.06 17.05
C LEU A 214 1.44 -19.69 16.25
N LEU A 215 2.47 -20.17 16.95
CA LEU A 215 3.61 -20.88 16.38
C LEU A 215 3.85 -22.17 17.16
N LEU A 216 4.04 -23.29 16.46
CA LEU A 216 4.36 -24.58 17.06
C LEU A 216 5.50 -25.25 16.31
N SER A 217 6.38 -25.91 17.05
CA SER A 217 7.45 -26.76 16.52
C SER A 217 7.51 -28.04 17.35
N GLY A 218 7.68 -29.18 16.70
CA GLY A 218 7.71 -30.45 17.41
C GLY A 218 7.68 -31.67 16.51
N GLU A 219 7.11 -32.74 17.03
CA GLU A 219 6.95 -34.02 16.32
C GLU A 219 5.47 -34.41 16.20
N LEU A 220 5.13 -35.03 15.08
CA LEU A 220 3.83 -35.63 14.81
C LEU A 220 3.99 -37.02 14.22
N ARG A 221 2.90 -37.80 14.21
CA ARG A 221 2.85 -39.16 13.66
C ARG A 221 1.71 -39.27 12.66
N GLU A 222 1.96 -39.95 11.55
CA GLU A 222 0.93 -40.23 10.55
C GLU A 222 0.11 -41.45 10.99
N LYS A 223 -1.21 -41.40 10.82
CA LYS A 223 -2.07 -42.52 11.19
C LYS A 223 -1.73 -43.74 10.35
N GLY A 224 -1.22 -44.79 11.00
CA GLY A 224 -0.74 -46.01 10.34
C GLY A 224 0.79 -46.06 10.14
N ASP A 225 1.53 -45.03 10.54
CA ASP A 225 3.00 -45.00 10.55
C ASP A 225 3.52 -44.45 11.89
N ASP A 226 4.17 -45.32 12.67
CA ASP A 226 4.74 -44.97 13.98
C ASP A 226 6.07 -44.20 13.91
N ARG A 227 6.52 -43.77 12.72
CA ARG A 227 7.73 -42.94 12.63
C ARG A 227 7.40 -41.48 12.99
N PRO A 228 8.11 -40.86 13.96
CA PRO A 228 7.93 -39.45 14.25
C PRO A 228 8.44 -38.61 13.07
N ARG A 229 7.71 -37.57 12.71
CA ARG A 229 8.09 -36.57 11.71
C ARG A 229 8.15 -35.21 12.37
N ARG A 230 9.17 -34.43 12.05
CA ARG A 230 9.28 -33.05 12.55
C ARG A 230 8.31 -32.16 11.82
N PHE A 231 7.72 -31.21 12.52
CA PHE A 231 6.87 -30.21 11.90
C PHE A 231 7.12 -28.81 12.46
N PHE A 232 6.78 -27.83 11.64
CA PHE A 232 6.63 -26.44 12.06
C PHE A 232 5.30 -25.92 11.56
N PHE A 233 4.58 -25.20 12.40
CA PHE A 233 3.26 -24.69 12.12
C PHE A 233 3.16 -23.25 12.60
N PHE A 234 2.57 -22.38 11.78
CA PHE A 234 2.15 -21.06 12.23
C PHE A 234 0.80 -20.70 11.64
N SER A 235 0.06 -19.86 12.36
CA SER A 235 -1.19 -19.28 11.89
C SER A 235 -1.47 -18.01 12.67
N GLY A 236 -2.05 -17.01 12.01
CA GLY A 236 -2.43 -15.79 12.69
C GLY A 236 -3.51 -15.00 11.97
N GLU A 237 -4.00 -13.99 12.69
CA GLU A 237 -4.95 -13.00 12.22
C GLU A 237 -4.42 -11.61 12.52
N HIS A 238 -4.49 -10.72 11.54
CA HIS A 238 -3.89 -9.39 11.58
C HIS A 238 -4.89 -8.35 11.07
N ASP A 239 -5.19 -7.38 11.94
CA ASP A 239 -6.12 -6.31 11.63
C ASP A 239 -5.52 -5.29 10.65
N LYS A 240 -6.41 -4.47 10.08
CA LYS A 240 -6.06 -3.34 9.20
C LYS A 240 -4.96 -2.48 9.81
N GLY A 241 -4.03 -2.09 8.97
CA GLY A 241 -2.87 -1.31 9.35
C GLY A 241 -1.68 -2.16 9.81
N PHE A 242 -1.85 -3.42 10.20
CA PHE A 242 -0.68 -4.24 10.51
C PHE A 242 0.11 -4.55 9.22
N PRO A 243 1.46 -4.53 9.24
CA PRO A 243 2.33 -4.03 10.31
C PRO A 243 2.65 -2.52 10.20
N TRP A 244 2.47 -1.92 9.03
CA TRP A 244 3.03 -0.60 8.70
C TRP A 244 2.04 0.45 8.15
N GLY A 245 0.76 0.29 8.46
CA GLY A 245 -0.28 1.29 8.19
C GLY A 245 -1.10 1.10 6.92
N ASP A 246 -0.81 0.07 6.11
CA ASP A 246 -1.65 -0.27 4.95
C ASP A 246 -3.01 -0.83 5.42
N GLU A 247 -4.10 -0.44 4.77
CA GLU A 247 -5.48 -0.73 5.21
C GLU A 247 -5.97 -2.16 4.91
N GLU A 248 -5.05 -3.05 4.54
CA GLU A 248 -5.36 -4.45 4.26
C GLU A 248 -5.35 -5.28 5.55
N THR A 249 -6.16 -6.33 5.55
CA THR A 249 -6.17 -7.38 6.60
C THR A 249 -5.50 -8.63 6.08
N MET A 250 -5.06 -9.49 7.00
CA MET A 250 -4.42 -10.75 6.68
C MET A 250 -4.79 -11.81 7.72
N SER A 251 -5.20 -12.98 7.25
CA SER A 251 -5.23 -14.22 8.02
C SER A 251 -4.49 -15.30 7.26
N ASP A 252 -3.72 -16.12 7.97
CA ASP A 252 -2.92 -17.17 7.34
C ASP A 252 -2.80 -18.44 8.19
N ALA A 253 -2.40 -19.50 7.50
CA ALA A 253 -1.99 -20.75 8.11
C ALA A 253 -0.94 -21.41 7.22
N ALA A 254 0.14 -21.91 7.84
CA ALA A 254 1.17 -22.66 7.14
C ALA A 254 1.66 -23.83 7.96
N LEU A 255 1.96 -24.92 7.26
CA LEU A 255 2.39 -26.18 7.84
C LEU A 255 3.55 -26.75 7.03
N LEU A 256 4.63 -27.04 7.73
CA LEU A 256 5.81 -27.74 7.22
C LEU A 256 5.91 -29.09 7.92
N ILE A 257 6.01 -30.18 7.18
CA ILE A 257 6.23 -31.53 7.72
C ILE A 257 7.46 -32.13 7.03
N SER A 258 8.38 -32.72 7.79
CA SER A 258 9.50 -33.46 7.21
C SER A 258 9.00 -34.72 6.49
N ASP A 259 9.45 -34.95 5.25
CA ASP A 259 9.19 -36.20 4.55
C ASP A 259 10.18 -37.31 4.94
N SER A 260 9.95 -38.54 4.46
CA SER A 260 10.79 -39.71 4.76
C SER A 260 12.15 -39.71 4.06
N ASN A 261 12.36 -38.84 3.08
CA ASN A 261 13.54 -38.76 2.21
C ASN A 261 14.44 -37.55 2.56
N GLY A 262 14.15 -36.84 3.65
CA GLY A 262 14.90 -35.66 4.09
C GLY A 262 14.46 -34.34 3.42
N GLY A 263 13.37 -34.34 2.66
CA GLY A 263 12.70 -33.17 2.14
C GLY A 263 11.53 -32.70 3.02
N TYR A 264 10.59 -31.98 2.42
CA TYR A 264 9.50 -31.32 3.12
C TYR A 264 8.19 -31.37 2.34
N LEU A 265 7.11 -31.68 3.05
CA LEU A 265 5.76 -31.33 2.65
C LEU A 265 5.46 -29.91 3.13
N ARG A 266 5.03 -29.04 2.21
CA ARG A 266 4.82 -27.61 2.44
C ARG A 266 3.39 -27.25 2.12
N PHE A 267 2.69 -26.65 3.08
CA PHE A 267 1.32 -26.19 2.92
C PHE A 267 1.20 -24.76 3.41
N GLY A 268 0.40 -23.96 2.73
CA GLY A 268 0.24 -22.56 3.06
C GLY A 268 -1.02 -21.94 2.50
N ILE A 269 -1.61 -21.02 3.24
CA ILE A 269 -2.64 -20.12 2.73
C ILE A 269 -2.47 -18.75 3.39
N THR A 270 -2.74 -17.70 2.62
CA THR A 270 -2.94 -16.34 3.11
C THR A 270 -4.13 -15.72 2.36
N ARG A 271 -5.01 -15.05 3.10
CA ARG A 271 -6.21 -14.36 2.61
C ARG A 271 -6.43 -13.11 3.46
N HIS A 272 -7.34 -12.23 3.05
CA HIS A 272 -7.76 -11.11 3.92
C HIS A 272 -8.40 -11.60 5.22
N SER A 273 -9.17 -12.68 5.12
CA SER A 273 -9.73 -13.40 6.26
C SER A 273 -9.93 -14.88 5.89
N LEU A 274 -9.73 -15.78 6.86
CA LEU A 274 -9.95 -17.21 6.73
C LEU A 274 -11.19 -17.61 7.54
N LYS A 275 -12.34 -17.80 6.88
CA LYS A 275 -13.64 -18.07 7.55
C LYS A 275 -13.65 -19.26 8.53
N GLY A 276 -12.78 -20.24 8.34
CA GLY A 276 -12.70 -21.43 9.19
C GLY A 276 -11.58 -21.39 10.23
N LEU A 277 -10.92 -20.24 10.40
CA LEU A 277 -9.86 -20.02 11.38
C LEU A 277 -10.44 -19.46 12.69
N ASP A 278 -10.03 -20.03 13.81
CA ASP A 278 -10.31 -19.54 15.16
C ASP A 278 -9.05 -19.76 16.01
N VAL A 279 -8.33 -18.67 16.28
CA VAL A 279 -7.18 -18.65 17.19
C VAL A 279 -7.67 -18.09 18.51
N ASP A 280 -7.77 -18.93 19.54
CA ASP A 280 -8.24 -18.53 20.87
C ASP A 280 -7.20 -18.91 21.92
N LEU A 281 -6.14 -18.11 22.02
CA LEU A 281 -5.06 -18.35 22.98
C LEU A 281 -5.56 -18.26 24.44
N GLU A 282 -6.47 -17.33 24.76
CA GLU A 282 -7.01 -17.20 26.12
C GLU A 282 -7.98 -18.35 26.47
N GLY A 283 -8.72 -18.87 25.50
CA GLY A 283 -9.56 -20.06 25.61
C GLY A 283 -8.84 -21.40 25.44
N ASN A 284 -7.51 -21.38 25.23
CA ASN A 284 -6.67 -22.56 25.07
C ASN A 284 -7.08 -23.47 23.89
N ARG A 285 -7.47 -22.87 22.76
CA ARG A 285 -7.96 -23.61 21.59
C ARG A 285 -7.43 -23.03 20.29
N TYR A 286 -7.19 -23.89 19.32
CA TYR A 286 -7.00 -23.50 17.93
C TYR A 286 -7.83 -24.43 17.03
N VAL A 287 -8.57 -23.84 16.09
CA VAL A 287 -9.29 -24.58 15.06
C VAL A 287 -9.04 -23.93 13.71
N TYR A 288 -8.75 -24.76 12.71
CA TYR A 288 -8.78 -24.36 11.32
C TYR A 288 -9.48 -25.42 10.46
N SER A 289 -10.42 -25.01 9.62
CA SER A 289 -11.03 -25.87 8.62
C SER A 289 -11.21 -25.12 7.31
N GLY A 290 -10.55 -25.57 6.24
CA GLY A 290 -10.61 -24.92 4.94
C GLY A 290 -9.49 -25.33 4.00
N GLU A 291 -9.26 -24.53 2.98
CA GLU A 291 -8.27 -24.77 1.93
C GLU A 291 -6.84 -24.47 2.41
N LEU A 292 -5.88 -25.36 2.13
CA LEU A 292 -4.46 -24.99 2.07
C LEU A 292 -3.94 -25.23 0.65
N PHE A 293 -2.84 -24.56 0.30
CA PHE A 293 -2.12 -24.84 -0.93
C PHE A 293 -0.85 -25.61 -0.65
N ARG A 294 -0.76 -26.83 -1.19
CA ARG A 294 0.48 -27.60 -1.22
C ARG A 294 1.44 -26.98 -2.23
N ILE A 295 2.68 -26.73 -1.81
CA ILE A 295 3.72 -26.18 -2.68
C ILE A 295 4.50 -27.36 -3.29
N ASN A 296 4.29 -27.61 -4.58
CA ASN A 296 4.91 -28.73 -5.30
C ASN A 296 6.30 -28.35 -5.83
N ASN A 297 6.47 -27.12 -6.32
CA ASN A 297 7.73 -26.61 -6.86
C ASN A 297 8.17 -25.36 -6.10
N GLY A 298 9.42 -25.35 -5.63
CA GLY A 298 9.98 -24.24 -4.85
C GLY A 298 9.65 -24.33 -3.36
N TYR A 299 9.58 -23.18 -2.70
CA TYR A 299 9.38 -23.08 -1.24
C TYR A 299 8.44 -21.94 -0.83
N SER A 300 7.81 -21.24 -1.78
CA SER A 300 6.98 -20.08 -1.48
C SER A 300 5.64 -20.15 -2.20
N VAL A 301 4.63 -19.53 -1.61
CA VAL A 301 3.34 -19.24 -2.24
C VAL A 301 2.93 -17.81 -1.89
N SER A 302 2.40 -17.07 -2.86
CA SER A 302 1.95 -15.68 -2.64
C SER A 302 0.44 -15.55 -2.57
N PHE A 303 -0.02 -14.49 -1.90
CA PHE A 303 -1.44 -14.12 -1.89
C PHE A 303 -1.99 -14.01 -3.31
N SER A 304 -1.27 -13.33 -4.20
CA SER A 304 -1.69 -13.18 -5.60
C SER A 304 -1.74 -14.51 -6.36
N GLU A 305 -0.79 -15.43 -6.12
CA GLU A 305 -0.81 -16.77 -6.72
C GLU A 305 -2.01 -17.59 -6.24
N ILE A 306 -2.38 -17.46 -4.97
CA ILE A 306 -3.56 -18.10 -4.36
C ILE A 306 -4.87 -17.48 -4.85
N ARG A 307 -4.92 -16.16 -5.07
CA ARG A 307 -6.07 -15.46 -5.66
C ARG A 307 -6.31 -15.89 -7.10
N ASP A 308 -5.24 -15.97 -7.89
CA ASP A 308 -5.30 -16.23 -9.33
C ASP A 308 -5.08 -17.73 -9.66
N TYR A 309 -5.27 -18.61 -8.66
CA TYR A 309 -4.99 -20.03 -8.74
C TYR A 309 -5.67 -20.72 -9.95
N ARG A 310 -4.92 -21.60 -10.61
CA ARG A 310 -5.40 -22.51 -11.66
C ARG A 310 -4.76 -23.88 -11.49
N GLU A 311 -5.50 -24.93 -11.80
CA GLU A 311 -4.99 -26.31 -11.76
C GLU A 311 -3.77 -26.51 -12.66
N GLY A 312 -2.85 -27.40 -12.25
CA GLY A 312 -1.64 -27.74 -12.99
C GLY A 312 -0.44 -26.78 -12.79
N GLY A 313 -0.54 -25.84 -11.85
CA GLY A 313 0.52 -24.89 -11.49
C GLY A 313 1.55 -25.41 -10.47
N ASN A 314 2.30 -24.47 -9.86
CA ASN A 314 3.30 -24.78 -8.82
C ASN A 314 2.70 -25.16 -7.47
N ILE A 315 1.40 -24.86 -7.30
CA ILE A 315 0.64 -25.14 -6.09
C ILE A 315 -0.56 -26.02 -6.40
N GLU A 316 -1.02 -26.78 -5.41
CA GLU A 316 -2.21 -27.65 -5.47
C GLU A 316 -3.14 -27.27 -4.32
N ASN A 317 -4.42 -27.00 -4.61
CA ASN A 317 -5.44 -26.75 -3.59
C ASN A 317 -5.82 -28.08 -2.91
N ILE A 318 -5.76 -28.11 -1.58
CA ILE A 318 -6.13 -29.26 -0.75
C ILE A 318 -7.03 -28.78 0.42
N GLN A 319 -7.78 -29.70 1.03
CA GLN A 319 -8.58 -29.39 2.22
C GLN A 319 -7.81 -29.78 3.48
N ALA A 320 -7.91 -28.96 4.53
CA ALA A 320 -7.29 -29.23 5.82
C ALA A 320 -8.26 -29.02 6.98
N GLU A 321 -8.11 -29.85 8.01
CA GLU A 321 -8.77 -29.70 9.30
C GLU A 321 -7.72 -29.83 10.41
N ILE A 322 -7.49 -28.74 11.15
CA ILE A 322 -6.53 -28.67 12.25
C ILE A 322 -7.30 -28.36 13.53
N ARG A 323 -7.15 -29.19 14.55
CA ARG A 323 -7.79 -28.99 15.85
C ARG A 323 -6.78 -29.22 16.96
N LEU A 324 -6.55 -28.20 17.79
CA LEU A 324 -5.59 -28.23 18.88
C LEU A 324 -6.26 -27.81 20.19
N SER A 325 -6.02 -28.61 21.23
CA SER A 325 -6.25 -28.22 22.63
C SER A 325 -4.92 -27.79 23.23
N LEU A 326 -4.88 -26.58 23.79
CA LEU A 326 -3.64 -25.93 24.22
C LEU A 326 -3.52 -25.86 25.76
N ASP A 327 -2.31 -25.58 26.22
CA ASP A 327 -1.99 -25.10 27.55
C ASP A 327 -1.19 -23.80 27.41
N VAL A 328 -1.87 -22.67 27.57
CA VAL A 328 -1.33 -21.34 27.29
C VAL A 328 -1.01 -20.64 28.60
N GLN A 329 0.24 -20.20 28.73
CA GLN A 329 0.69 -19.40 29.87
C GLN A 329 1.21 -18.05 29.41
N LYS A 330 0.54 -16.99 29.87
CA LYS A 330 0.88 -15.59 29.60
C LYS A 330 2.16 -15.18 30.29
N TYR A 331 3.10 -14.59 29.54
CA TYR A 331 4.25 -13.91 30.14
C TYR A 331 3.92 -12.44 30.48
N LYS A 332 4.85 -11.79 31.18
CA LYS A 332 4.80 -10.34 31.37
C LYS A 332 4.87 -9.65 30.01
N LYS A 333 3.97 -8.67 29.81
CA LYS A 333 3.93 -7.81 28.62
C LYS A 333 5.34 -7.30 28.25
N VAL A 334 5.76 -7.55 27.01
CA VAL A 334 6.99 -6.98 26.46
C VAL A 334 6.65 -5.58 25.99
N ASP A 335 6.99 -4.62 26.85
CA ASP A 335 6.65 -3.23 26.59
C ASP A 335 7.67 -2.61 25.62
N MET A 336 7.20 -2.25 24.42
CA MET A 336 7.90 -1.39 23.47
C MET A 336 7.31 0.03 23.47
N SER A 337 6.68 0.43 24.59
CA SER A 337 6.05 1.74 24.77
C SER A 337 6.97 2.90 24.52
N PHE A 338 6.32 3.96 24.03
CA PHE A 338 6.83 5.30 24.10
C PHE A 338 6.78 5.73 25.58
N LYS A 339 7.91 6.16 26.16
CA LYS A 339 7.95 6.68 27.53
C LYS A 339 6.85 7.74 27.72
N PRO A 340 6.20 7.85 28.90
CA PRO A 340 5.18 8.85 29.13
C PRO A 340 5.76 10.26 28.87
N ILE A 341 5.19 10.97 27.90
CA ILE A 341 5.58 12.35 27.59
C ILE A 341 5.01 13.24 28.69
N ARG A 342 5.78 13.42 29.77
CA ARG A 342 5.36 14.23 30.94
C ARG A 342 5.23 15.73 30.62
N ARG A 343 5.76 16.21 29.48
CA ARG A 343 5.60 17.59 28.97
C ARG A 343 5.45 17.59 27.45
N LEU A 344 4.24 17.85 26.96
CA LEU A 344 3.98 18.22 25.56
C LEU A 344 4.27 19.71 25.30
N ALA A 345 4.18 20.53 26.35
CA ALA A 345 4.48 21.95 26.33
C ALA A 345 5.90 22.21 25.79
N GLY A 346 6.00 22.93 24.67
CA GLY A 346 7.25 23.24 23.97
C GLY A 346 7.68 22.22 22.90
N ILE A 347 6.98 21.09 22.74
CA ILE A 347 7.23 20.09 21.68
C ILE A 347 6.26 20.29 20.49
N ILE A 348 5.03 20.71 20.77
CA ILE A 348 3.98 21.03 19.80
C ILE A 348 3.43 22.44 20.07
N PRO A 349 2.92 23.18 19.06
CA PRO A 349 2.36 24.52 19.27
C PRO A 349 1.16 24.51 20.24
N ASP A 350 1.06 25.50 21.13
CA ASP A 350 0.09 25.59 22.23
C ASP A 350 -1.38 25.36 21.79
N ARG A 351 -1.75 25.87 20.61
CA ARG A 351 -3.09 25.69 20.03
C ARG A 351 -3.48 24.23 19.77
N PHE A 352 -2.49 23.33 19.63
CA PHE A 352 -2.69 21.90 19.39
C PHE A 352 -2.49 21.06 20.64
N GLU A 353 -1.86 21.60 21.68
CA GLU A 353 -1.61 20.89 22.93
C GLU A 353 -2.92 20.49 23.60
N ALA A 354 -3.94 21.37 23.57
CA ALA A 354 -5.26 21.07 24.11
C ALA A 354 -5.94 19.89 23.38
N GLU A 355 -5.84 19.85 22.06
CA GLU A 355 -6.41 18.80 21.21
C GLU A 355 -5.72 17.45 21.49
N VAL A 356 -4.38 17.42 21.47
CA VAL A 356 -3.58 16.21 21.74
C VAL A 356 -3.80 15.69 23.17
N ARG A 357 -3.87 16.58 24.17
CA ARG A 357 -4.14 16.19 25.57
C ARG A 357 -5.52 15.57 25.76
N LYS A 358 -6.55 16.05 25.04
CA LYS A 358 -7.91 15.50 25.09
C LYS A 358 -7.97 14.04 24.60
N TYR A 359 -7.12 13.65 23.65
CA TYR A 359 -7.07 12.28 23.14
C TYR A 359 -6.15 11.37 23.98
N LEU A 360 -5.02 11.89 24.48
CA LEU A 360 -4.12 11.15 25.37
C LEU A 360 -4.75 10.76 26.72
N THR A 361 -5.74 11.51 27.20
CA THR A 361 -6.50 11.15 28.40
C THR A 361 -7.46 9.98 28.17
N MET A 362 -7.93 9.77 26.93
CA MET A 362 -8.74 8.60 26.56
C MET A 362 -7.88 7.37 26.24
N PHE A 363 -6.67 7.57 25.70
CA PHE A 363 -5.76 6.50 25.28
C PHE A 363 -4.33 6.78 25.79
N PRO A 364 -4.01 6.38 27.03
CA PRO A 364 -2.78 6.80 27.70
C PRO A 364 -1.50 6.08 27.23
N LEU A 365 -1.61 5.04 26.40
CA LEU A 365 -0.49 4.17 26.03
C LEU A 365 -0.29 4.10 24.52
N LEU A 366 0.69 4.84 24.03
CA LEU A 366 1.16 4.78 22.65
C LEU A 366 2.42 3.88 22.57
N GLY A 367 2.51 3.11 21.51
CA GLY A 367 3.60 2.17 21.25
C GLY A 367 3.12 0.85 20.67
N HIS A 368 4.08 -0.03 20.42
CA HIS A 368 3.81 -1.43 20.09
C HIS A 368 3.85 -2.25 21.39
N PHE A 369 2.82 -3.05 21.59
CA PHE A 369 2.61 -3.85 22.77
C PHE A 369 2.49 -5.31 22.36
N THR A 370 3.43 -6.13 22.82
CA THR A 370 3.43 -7.56 22.54
C THR A 370 3.29 -8.32 23.83
N ILE A 371 2.36 -9.27 23.87
CA ILE A 371 2.17 -10.20 24.98
C ILE A 371 2.51 -11.59 24.44
N PRO A 372 3.74 -12.07 24.66
CA PRO A 372 4.08 -13.44 24.33
C PRO A 372 3.45 -14.39 25.35
N HIS A 373 3.08 -15.56 24.87
CA HIS A 373 2.52 -16.67 25.60
C HIS A 373 3.37 -17.90 25.33
N ARG A 374 3.65 -18.66 26.38
CA ARG A 374 4.16 -20.00 26.26
C ARG A 374 3.00 -20.93 25.88
N VAL A 375 3.16 -21.72 24.83
CA VAL A 375 2.12 -22.66 24.38
C VAL A 375 2.63 -24.08 24.42
N ARG A 376 1.86 -24.97 25.04
CA ARG A 376 2.01 -26.43 24.88
C ARG A 376 0.74 -26.98 24.25
N VAL A 377 0.85 -28.11 23.57
CA VAL A 377 -0.29 -28.84 23.02
C VAL A 377 -0.65 -29.94 24.00
N LYS A 378 -1.93 -30.06 24.38
CA LYS A 378 -2.46 -31.20 25.16
C LYS A 378 -2.87 -32.33 24.24
N GLU A 379 -3.57 -31.98 23.16
CA GLU A 379 -4.02 -32.88 22.12
C GLU A 379 -4.08 -32.11 20.80
N GLY A 380 -3.70 -32.73 19.69
CA GLY A 380 -3.70 -32.08 18.39
C GLY A 380 -3.85 -33.07 17.24
N THR A 381 -4.75 -32.75 16.31
CA THR A 381 -4.95 -33.50 15.07
C THR A 381 -4.87 -32.57 13.87
N ILE A 382 -4.25 -33.07 12.80
CA ILE A 382 -4.16 -32.41 11.50
C ILE A 382 -4.64 -33.42 10.46
N LYS A 383 -5.69 -33.10 9.72
CA LYS A 383 -6.14 -33.89 8.57
C LYS A 383 -5.90 -33.09 7.30
N ILE A 384 -5.40 -33.77 6.28
CA ILE A 384 -5.14 -33.23 4.95
C ILE A 384 -5.84 -34.13 3.96
N THR A 385 -6.73 -33.56 3.14
CA THR A 385 -7.48 -34.29 2.12
C THR A 385 -7.15 -33.72 0.76
N ASP A 386 -6.59 -34.56 -0.12
CA ASP A 386 -6.22 -34.22 -1.48
C ASP A 386 -6.78 -35.23 -2.49
N SER A 387 -6.33 -35.16 -3.74
CA SER A 387 -6.74 -36.06 -4.82
C SER A 387 -6.37 -37.54 -4.58
N SER A 388 -5.41 -37.83 -3.70
CA SER A 388 -4.94 -39.17 -3.35
C SER A 388 -5.67 -39.78 -2.14
N GLY A 389 -6.31 -38.96 -1.31
CA GLY A 389 -7.10 -39.38 -0.17
C GLY A 389 -6.94 -38.48 1.05
N GLU A 390 -7.36 -38.99 2.21
CA GLU A 390 -7.20 -38.30 3.50
C GLU A 390 -6.01 -38.87 4.27
N THR A 391 -5.10 -37.99 4.69
CA THR A 391 -4.00 -38.30 5.59
C THR A 391 -4.23 -37.58 6.92
N THR A 392 -4.19 -38.34 8.02
CA THR A 392 -4.35 -37.80 9.37
C THR A 392 -3.03 -37.88 10.13
N TYR A 393 -2.66 -36.80 10.81
CA TYR A 393 -1.53 -36.72 11.72
C TYR A 393 -1.99 -36.44 13.16
N SER A 394 -1.33 -37.07 14.12
CA SER A 394 -1.48 -36.82 15.55
C SER A 394 -0.22 -36.16 16.09
N ILE A 395 -0.36 -35.02 16.76
CA ILE A 395 0.76 -34.28 17.35
C ILE A 395 1.21 -34.98 18.63
N ASP A 396 2.52 -35.07 18.86
CA ASP A 396 3.09 -35.55 20.13
C ASP A 396 3.14 -34.40 21.16
N PRO A 397 2.31 -34.43 22.23
CA PRO A 397 2.28 -33.39 23.26
C PRO A 397 3.62 -33.20 23.99
N ASN A 398 4.41 -34.27 24.13
CA ASN A 398 5.63 -34.26 24.94
C ASN A 398 6.80 -33.61 24.20
N ASN A 399 6.78 -33.69 22.86
CA ASN A 399 7.84 -33.19 22.00
C ASN A 399 7.42 -31.96 21.19
N THR A 400 6.31 -31.32 21.56
CA THR A 400 5.78 -30.12 20.89
C THR A 400 5.75 -28.94 21.84
N PHE A 401 6.22 -27.79 21.35
CA PHE A 401 6.26 -26.55 22.10
C PHE A 401 6.07 -25.37 21.16
N GLY A 402 5.67 -24.22 21.70
CA GLY A 402 5.41 -23.07 20.87
C GLY A 402 5.26 -21.74 21.59
N GLU A 403 4.98 -20.74 20.77
CA GLU A 403 4.65 -19.38 21.17
C GLU A 403 3.24 -19.03 20.72
N GLY A 404 2.53 -18.29 21.54
CA GLY A 404 1.35 -17.53 21.13
C GLY A 404 1.65 -16.04 21.34
N GLU A 405 1.25 -15.18 20.43
CA GLU A 405 1.51 -13.74 20.52
C GLU A 405 0.21 -12.97 20.34
N LEU A 406 -0.11 -12.11 21.32
CA LEU A 406 -1.13 -11.08 21.20
C LEU A 406 -0.45 -9.72 21.08
N GLY A 407 -0.66 -9.05 19.95
CA GLY A 407 -0.08 -7.77 19.62
C GLY A 407 -1.11 -6.66 19.52
N GLU A 408 -0.75 -5.47 20.00
CA GLU A 408 -1.52 -4.23 19.80
C GLU A 408 -0.56 -3.08 19.48
N ILE A 409 -0.80 -2.35 18.41
CA ILE A 409 -0.04 -1.15 18.05
C ILE A 409 -0.96 0.05 18.19
N ASN A 410 -0.64 0.96 19.12
CA ASN A 410 -1.34 2.22 19.31
C ASN A 410 -0.43 3.38 18.93
N ASN A 411 -0.86 4.26 18.02
CA ASN A 411 -0.07 5.40 17.60
C ASN A 411 -0.94 6.61 17.25
N PHE A 412 -0.36 7.81 17.09
CA PHE A 412 -1.11 9.00 16.63
C PHE A 412 -1.43 8.99 15.12
N ARG A 413 -0.65 8.21 14.37
CA ARG A 413 -0.83 8.01 12.93
C ARG A 413 -0.49 6.58 12.55
N GLU A 414 -0.90 6.22 11.35
CA GLU A 414 -0.54 4.98 10.67
C GLU A 414 1.00 4.76 10.80
N PRO A 415 1.44 3.60 11.31
CA PRO A 415 2.83 3.39 11.68
C PRO A 415 3.63 3.15 10.42
N THR A 416 4.47 4.10 9.99
CA THR A 416 5.41 3.83 8.89
C THR A 416 6.63 3.02 9.38
N MET A 417 6.37 1.94 10.13
CA MET A 417 7.36 1.18 10.87
C MET A 417 7.93 0.04 10.02
N TYR A 418 9.25 -0.08 10.05
CA TYR A 418 9.90 -1.32 9.66
C TYR A 418 9.78 -2.24 10.87
N TYR A 419 9.34 -3.46 10.66
CA TYR A 419 9.14 -4.44 11.71
C TYR A 419 9.65 -5.79 11.21
N ASN A 420 10.70 -6.28 11.86
CA ASN A 420 11.16 -7.64 11.69
C ASN A 420 11.02 -8.36 13.02
N TYR A 421 10.35 -9.50 12.97
CA TYR A 421 10.18 -10.40 14.10
C TYR A 421 10.79 -11.75 13.75
N MET A 422 11.44 -12.36 14.74
CA MET A 422 11.99 -13.69 14.64
C MET A 422 11.70 -14.42 15.94
N CYS A 423 11.05 -15.57 15.86
CA CYS A 423 10.95 -16.49 16.98
C CYS A 423 11.47 -17.87 16.57
N GLY A 424 12.60 -18.25 17.17
CA GLY A 424 13.12 -19.61 17.08
C GLY A 424 12.63 -20.47 18.24
N ILE A 425 12.25 -21.72 17.96
CA ILE A 425 11.61 -22.61 18.93
C ILE A 425 12.48 -23.85 19.15
N HIS A 426 13.00 -24.03 20.37
CA HIS A 426 13.66 -25.28 20.76
C HIS A 426 12.70 -26.15 21.58
N PRO A 427 12.00 -27.13 20.97
CA PRO A 427 10.90 -27.83 21.62
C PRO A 427 11.31 -28.64 22.84
N PHE A 428 12.37 -29.44 22.72
CA PHE A 428 12.87 -30.28 23.83
C PHE A 428 13.35 -29.48 25.03
N ALA A 429 13.96 -28.30 24.80
CA ALA A 429 14.44 -27.42 25.86
C ALA A 429 13.35 -26.45 26.37
N GLN A 430 12.14 -26.50 25.79
CA GLN A 430 11.02 -25.60 26.03
C GLN A 430 11.46 -24.14 26.11
N ALA A 431 12.19 -23.71 25.08
CA ALA A 431 12.81 -22.39 25.00
C ALA A 431 12.40 -21.67 23.71
N LEU A 432 12.04 -20.39 23.83
CA LEU A 432 11.80 -19.49 22.69
C LEU A 432 12.91 -18.43 22.64
N PHE A 433 13.39 -18.16 21.44
CA PHE A 433 14.42 -17.17 21.14
C PHE A 433 13.81 -16.07 20.28
N LEU A 434 13.42 -14.98 20.92
CA LEU A 434 12.68 -13.89 20.31
C LEU A 434 13.63 -12.72 19.98
N LYS A 435 13.68 -12.35 18.70
CA LYS A 435 14.37 -11.14 18.22
C LYS A 435 13.37 -10.24 17.50
N ILE A 436 13.19 -9.04 18.02
CA ILE A 436 12.34 -8.00 17.41
C ILE A 436 13.23 -6.83 17.07
N THR A 437 13.20 -6.42 15.80
CA THR A 437 13.81 -5.17 15.33
C THR A 437 12.72 -4.33 14.71
N SER A 438 12.45 -3.16 15.30
CA SER A 438 11.62 -2.15 14.67
C SER A 438 12.41 -0.89 14.34
N GLY A 439 11.95 -0.17 13.32
CA GLY A 439 12.55 1.08 12.83
C GLY A 439 11.54 1.85 11.99
N THR A 440 12.02 2.74 11.12
CA THR A 440 11.15 3.48 10.19
C THR A 440 11.23 2.86 8.80
N LEU A 441 10.12 2.30 8.29
CA LEU A 441 9.99 1.79 6.93
C LEU A 441 9.90 2.94 5.93
N ARG A 442 9.08 3.96 6.23
CA ARG A 442 8.91 5.15 5.37
C ARG A 442 8.78 6.43 6.19
N ASN A 443 9.15 7.54 5.58
CA ASN A 443 8.74 8.86 6.07
C ASN A 443 7.63 9.37 5.15
N GLU A 444 6.40 8.92 5.36
CA GLU A 444 5.25 9.50 4.67
C GLU A 444 5.09 10.95 5.13
N ARG A 445 5.00 11.88 4.16
CA ARG A 445 4.85 13.33 4.38
C ARG A 445 3.58 13.90 3.75
N GLU A 446 2.65 13.00 3.44
CA GLU A 446 1.37 13.36 2.83
C GLU A 446 0.45 14.10 3.79
N GLN A 447 0.59 13.84 5.11
CA GLN A 447 -0.27 14.34 6.17
C GLN A 447 0.51 15.27 7.11
N TYR A 448 1.07 16.34 6.55
CA TYR A 448 1.96 17.33 7.15
C TYR A 448 1.79 17.57 8.66
N PHE A 449 0.56 17.83 9.11
CA PHE A 449 0.31 18.09 10.52
C PHE A 449 0.60 16.88 11.42
N LYS A 450 0.18 15.67 11.00
CA LYS A 450 0.48 14.44 11.71
C LYS A 450 1.98 14.14 11.71
N ASP A 451 2.67 14.43 10.61
CA ASP A 451 4.09 14.12 10.46
C ASP A 451 4.97 15.02 11.34
N ILE A 452 4.58 16.28 11.55
CA ILE A 452 5.25 17.15 12.52
C ILE A 452 5.06 16.61 13.94
N VAL A 453 3.84 16.27 14.32
CA VAL A 453 3.54 15.71 15.64
C VAL A 453 4.33 14.42 15.83
N ASP A 454 4.30 13.51 14.86
CA ASP A 454 5.04 12.25 14.88
C ASP A 454 6.56 12.44 14.94
N LYS A 455 7.13 13.38 14.16
CA LYS A 455 8.58 13.73 14.21
C LYS A 455 8.96 14.32 15.56
N ALA A 456 8.11 15.16 16.15
CA ALA A 456 8.35 15.75 17.46
C ALA A 456 8.28 14.70 18.59
N LEU A 457 7.33 13.76 18.50
CA LEU A 457 7.27 12.57 19.35
C LEU A 457 8.49 11.66 19.14
N GLY A 458 8.89 11.42 17.90
CA GLY A 458 10.07 10.63 17.52
C GLY A 458 11.40 11.19 18.04
N LYS A 459 11.51 12.50 18.28
CA LYS A 459 12.68 13.09 18.97
C LYS A 459 12.73 12.73 20.46
N ALA A 460 11.59 12.43 21.07
CA ALA A 460 11.48 11.99 22.46
C ALA A 460 11.44 10.45 22.61
N ILE A 461 11.30 9.71 21.50
CA ILE A 461 11.01 8.28 21.44
C ILE A 461 12.07 7.55 20.61
N LYS A 462 12.66 6.50 21.16
CA LYS A 462 13.58 5.64 20.38
C LYS A 462 12.76 4.74 19.46
N ARG A 463 12.72 5.06 18.15
CA ARG A 463 12.03 4.24 17.12
C ARG A 463 12.79 2.98 16.74
N ASP A 464 14.11 2.99 16.92
CA ASP A 464 14.94 1.81 16.70
C ASP A 464 14.96 0.94 17.95
N ILE A 465 14.03 0.00 18.01
CA ILE A 465 13.91 -0.94 19.11
C ILE A 465 14.50 -2.27 18.66
N LYS A 466 15.52 -2.71 19.39
CA LYS A 466 16.08 -4.05 19.27
C LYS A 466 15.84 -4.78 20.59
N LYS A 467 15.08 -5.86 20.55
CA LYS A 467 14.87 -6.77 21.68
C LYS A 467 15.42 -8.13 21.27
N ASN A 468 16.24 -8.71 22.15
CA ASN A 468 16.75 -10.07 22.01
C ASN A 468 16.49 -10.80 23.32
N LEU A 469 15.51 -11.70 23.33
CA LEU A 469 14.90 -12.27 24.52
C LEU A 469 14.93 -13.80 24.48
N LEU A 470 15.12 -14.39 25.65
CA LEU A 470 14.98 -15.82 25.92
C LEU A 470 13.77 -16.03 26.82
N LEU A 471 12.81 -16.82 26.35
CA LEU A 471 11.59 -17.14 27.09
C LEU A 471 11.62 -18.62 27.48
N LYS A 472 11.60 -18.89 28.80
CA LYS A 472 11.50 -20.23 29.41
C LYS A 472 10.44 -20.22 30.51
N ASP A 473 10.82 -20.24 31.78
CA ASP A 473 9.88 -20.00 32.90
C ASP A 473 9.68 -18.52 33.18
N SER A 474 10.56 -17.67 32.64
CA SER A 474 10.52 -16.21 32.73
C SER A 474 11.12 -15.61 31.46
N ILE A 475 10.81 -14.34 31.19
CA ILE A 475 11.46 -13.56 30.12
C ILE A 475 12.79 -13.03 30.65
N ARG A 476 13.87 -13.21 29.88
CA ARG A 476 15.21 -12.66 30.16
C ARG A 476 15.86 -12.17 28.86
N ASN A 477 16.89 -11.34 28.95
CA ASN A 477 17.70 -11.00 27.78
C ASN A 477 18.48 -12.24 27.31
N ASN A 478 18.51 -12.47 26.00
CA ASN A 478 19.32 -13.52 25.40
C ASN A 478 20.76 -13.00 25.16
N PRO A 479 21.80 -13.66 25.70
CA PRO A 479 23.18 -13.22 25.52
C PRO A 479 23.73 -13.45 24.11
N ALA A 480 23.13 -14.35 23.33
CA ALA A 480 23.50 -14.60 21.93
C ALA A 480 22.38 -14.10 21.02
N GLU A 481 22.70 -13.54 19.85
CA GLU A 481 21.67 -13.17 18.88
C GLU A 481 21.33 -14.39 18.01
N PRO A 482 20.04 -14.77 17.90
CA PRO A 482 19.64 -15.78 16.95
C PRO A 482 19.88 -15.28 15.51
N THR A 483 20.41 -16.15 14.66
CA THR A 483 20.74 -15.88 13.26
C THR A 483 20.03 -16.85 12.33
N VAL A 484 19.59 -16.36 11.17
CA VAL A 484 19.05 -17.22 10.12
C VAL A 484 20.21 -17.87 9.39
N VAL A 485 20.22 -19.21 9.35
CA VAL A 485 21.21 -20.00 8.60
C VAL A 485 20.64 -20.64 7.35
N LYS A 486 19.31 -20.70 7.22
CA LYS A 486 18.59 -21.16 6.01
C LYS A 486 17.20 -20.53 5.93
N ASP A 487 16.87 -19.90 4.82
CA ASP A 487 15.61 -19.15 4.62
C ASP A 487 14.74 -19.60 3.42
N ASP A 488 15.15 -20.67 2.74
CA ASP A 488 14.47 -21.26 1.58
C ASP A 488 13.62 -22.50 1.93
N ILE A 489 12.98 -22.50 3.11
CA ILE A 489 12.25 -23.66 3.64
C ILE A 489 10.76 -23.58 3.32
N LEU A 490 10.06 -22.56 3.81
CA LEU A 490 8.66 -22.26 3.48
C LEU A 490 8.44 -20.75 3.62
N THR A 491 7.82 -20.10 2.64
CA THR A 491 7.52 -18.66 2.71
C THR A 491 6.10 -18.37 2.23
N LEU A 492 5.29 -17.74 3.08
CA LEU A 492 4.08 -17.05 2.64
C LEU A 492 4.44 -15.62 2.24
N VAL A 493 4.09 -15.24 1.02
CA VAL A 493 4.35 -13.92 0.45
C VAL A 493 3.06 -13.10 0.44
N ASN A 494 2.91 -12.17 1.38
CA ASN A 494 1.74 -11.31 1.48
C ASN A 494 1.93 -10.08 0.60
N ASP A 495 1.67 -10.25 -0.70
CA ASP A 495 1.86 -9.23 -1.75
C ASP A 495 0.60 -8.42 -2.07
N HIS A 496 -0.47 -8.58 -1.30
CA HIS A 496 -1.70 -7.80 -1.43
C HIS A 496 -1.57 -6.39 -0.84
N TYR A 497 -0.66 -6.20 0.12
CA TYR A 497 -0.36 -4.88 0.67
C TYR A 497 0.15 -3.94 -0.43
N PRO A 498 -0.46 -2.76 -0.61
CA PRO A 498 -0.18 -1.91 -1.76
C PRO A 498 1.25 -1.37 -1.76
N THR A 499 1.84 -1.16 -0.58
CA THR A 499 3.09 -0.41 -0.50
C THR A 499 4.32 -1.30 -0.28
N ALA A 500 4.23 -2.37 0.50
CA ALA A 500 5.35 -3.28 0.81
C ALA A 500 4.86 -4.74 0.82
N VAL A 501 5.75 -5.70 1.03
CA VAL A 501 5.41 -7.13 1.10
C VAL A 501 5.79 -7.68 2.46
N LEU A 502 4.86 -8.34 3.13
CA LEU A 502 5.13 -9.05 4.39
C LEU A 502 5.44 -10.51 4.06
N LEU A 503 6.67 -10.92 4.31
CA LEU A 503 7.10 -12.30 4.19
C LEU A 503 6.97 -12.97 5.54
N ARG A 504 6.27 -14.10 5.60
CA ARG A 504 6.27 -14.99 6.76
C ARG A 504 7.00 -16.26 6.40
N ARG A 505 8.22 -16.40 6.94
CA ARG A 505 9.20 -17.41 6.53
C ARG A 505 9.42 -18.40 7.65
N VAL A 506 9.18 -19.69 7.39
CA VAL A 506 9.80 -20.73 8.21
C VAL A 506 11.27 -20.77 7.83
N VAL A 507 12.14 -20.62 8.83
CA VAL A 507 13.59 -20.56 8.66
C VAL A 507 14.29 -21.51 9.63
N MET A 508 15.53 -21.90 9.32
CA MET A 508 16.42 -22.48 10.32
C MET A 508 17.15 -21.35 11.03
N VAL A 509 17.01 -21.35 12.35
CA VAL A 509 17.66 -20.40 13.25
C VAL A 509 18.79 -21.12 13.98
N GLU A 510 19.96 -20.49 14.06
CA GLU A 510 21.04 -20.88 14.94
C GLU A 510 21.09 -19.95 16.17
N ASN A 511 21.27 -20.53 17.35
CA ASN A 511 21.61 -19.78 18.55
C ASN A 511 22.52 -20.63 19.45
N ASN A 512 23.72 -20.13 19.77
CA ASN A 512 24.73 -20.85 20.56
C ASN A 512 25.10 -22.24 19.99
N GLY A 513 25.26 -22.35 18.66
CA GLY A 513 25.68 -23.59 18.00
C GLY A 513 24.59 -24.68 17.92
N GLN A 514 23.37 -24.39 18.36
CA GLN A 514 22.21 -25.25 18.17
C GLN A 514 21.30 -24.68 17.08
N THR A 515 20.73 -25.56 16.26
CA THR A 515 19.81 -25.17 15.18
C THR A 515 18.40 -25.70 15.42
N PHE A 516 17.42 -24.88 15.10
CA PHE A 516 16.00 -25.20 15.24
C PHE A 516 15.17 -24.38 14.26
N TYR A 517 13.93 -24.80 14.02
CA TYR A 517 13.01 -24.01 13.19
C TYR A 517 12.55 -22.75 13.93
N GLY A 518 12.31 -21.70 13.17
CA GLY A 518 11.68 -20.48 13.64
C GLY A 518 10.83 -19.83 12.57
N LEU A 519 10.00 -18.88 12.99
CA LEU A 519 9.30 -17.98 12.09
C LEU A 519 10.05 -16.66 12.03
N GLU A 520 10.27 -16.18 10.81
CA GLU A 520 10.67 -14.81 10.55
C GLU A 520 9.56 -14.05 9.83
N GLU A 521 9.19 -12.90 10.37
CA GLU A 521 8.39 -11.90 9.70
C GLU A 521 9.35 -10.82 9.16
N TYR A 522 9.40 -10.68 7.83
CA TYR A 522 10.32 -9.80 7.13
C TYR A 522 9.58 -8.91 6.14
N ILE A 523 9.94 -7.63 6.09
CA ILE A 523 9.32 -6.66 5.18
C ILE A 523 10.23 -6.38 3.98
N ASP A 524 9.72 -6.61 2.78
CA ASP A 524 10.29 -6.05 1.55
C ASP A 524 9.64 -4.69 1.29
N ALA A 525 10.45 -3.62 1.29
CA ALA A 525 9.98 -2.24 1.23
C ALA A 525 9.40 -1.83 -0.14
N ILE A 526 9.51 -2.69 -1.16
CA ILE A 526 8.97 -2.43 -2.50
C ILE A 526 8.13 -3.64 -2.93
N ASN A 527 6.83 -3.43 -3.18
CA ASN A 527 5.99 -4.49 -3.74
C ASN A 527 6.33 -4.79 -5.21
N LYS A 528 6.96 -5.95 -5.44
CA LYS A 528 7.47 -6.41 -6.74
C LYS A 528 6.52 -7.41 -7.43
N ALA A 529 5.35 -7.71 -6.86
CA ALA A 529 4.38 -8.63 -7.45
C ALA A 529 3.76 -8.07 -8.75
N PRO A 530 3.24 -8.92 -9.64
CA PRO A 530 2.54 -8.46 -10.84
C PRO A 530 1.11 -7.98 -10.53
N ILE A 531 0.56 -7.10 -11.38
CA ILE A 531 -0.86 -6.71 -11.38
C ILE A 531 -1.34 -6.75 -12.82
N ASN A 532 -2.39 -7.50 -13.13
CA ASN A 532 -2.96 -7.63 -14.48
C ASN A 532 -1.90 -7.95 -15.56
N SER A 533 -0.91 -8.78 -15.23
CA SER A 533 0.21 -9.10 -16.11
C SER A 533 0.83 -10.44 -15.74
N ASP A 534 1.23 -11.21 -16.76
CA ASP A 534 2.03 -12.42 -16.65
C ASP A 534 3.52 -12.16 -16.95
N LYS A 535 3.87 -10.92 -17.32
CA LYS A 535 5.22 -10.53 -17.71
C LYS A 535 6.15 -10.40 -16.50
N GLU A 536 7.44 -10.52 -16.78
CA GLU A 536 8.51 -10.18 -15.86
C GLU A 536 9.40 -9.08 -16.45
N ALA A 537 9.87 -8.15 -15.61
CA ALA A 537 10.76 -7.07 -16.00
C ALA A 537 11.90 -6.91 -15.00
N THR A 538 13.10 -6.62 -15.52
CA THR A 538 14.28 -6.28 -14.72
C THR A 538 14.42 -4.77 -14.62
N VAL A 539 14.63 -4.27 -13.39
CA VAL A 539 14.97 -2.87 -13.13
C VAL A 539 16.36 -2.82 -12.53
N ALA A 540 17.30 -2.22 -13.26
CA ALA A 540 18.64 -1.94 -12.75
C ALA A 540 18.60 -0.65 -11.92
N VAL A 541 19.15 -0.67 -10.71
CA VAL A 541 19.23 0.46 -9.79
C VAL A 541 20.62 0.50 -9.19
N PHE A 542 21.45 1.45 -9.60
CA PHE A 542 22.80 1.58 -9.07
C PHE A 542 23.02 2.96 -8.48
N THR A 543 23.77 2.99 -7.38
CA THR A 543 24.11 4.19 -6.64
C THR A 543 25.62 4.38 -6.61
N TYR A 544 26.05 5.61 -6.35
CA TYR A 544 27.46 5.91 -6.10
C TYR A 544 27.91 5.20 -4.82
N LYS A 545 29.22 4.93 -4.70
CA LYS A 545 29.84 4.22 -3.58
C LYS A 545 29.59 4.92 -2.24
N ASP A 546 29.56 6.24 -2.24
CA ASP A 546 29.41 7.06 -1.04
C ASP A 546 27.96 7.55 -0.81
N ALA A 547 26.98 7.01 -1.54
CA ALA A 547 25.59 7.43 -1.41
C ALA A 547 25.04 7.35 0.03
N ASP A 548 25.45 6.30 0.78
CA ASP A 548 25.00 6.09 2.16
C ASP A 548 25.68 7.00 3.20
N ARG A 549 26.76 7.72 2.82
CA ARG A 549 27.45 8.67 3.71
C ARG A 549 26.71 10.01 3.85
N TRP A 550 25.83 10.31 2.91
CA TRP A 550 25.02 11.53 2.98
C TRP A 550 24.10 11.50 4.20
N ASP A 551 24.07 12.58 4.96
CA ASP A 551 23.34 12.68 6.23
C ASP A 551 21.98 13.40 6.09
N GLY A 552 21.61 13.82 4.87
CA GLY A 552 20.39 14.58 4.60
C GLY A 552 20.49 16.06 4.97
N SER A 553 21.68 16.58 5.28
CA SER A 553 21.89 18.03 5.40
C SER A 553 21.57 18.74 4.06
N ALA A 554 21.46 20.07 4.04
CA ALA A 554 21.23 20.75 2.77
C ALA A 554 22.58 20.86 2.02
N PRO A 555 22.72 20.36 0.78
CA PRO A 555 24.00 20.42 0.10
C PRO A 555 24.29 21.85 -0.37
N SER A 556 25.56 22.26 -0.28
CA SER A 556 26.03 23.48 -0.94
C SER A 556 26.02 23.31 -2.46
N GLU A 557 25.96 24.41 -3.19
CA GLU A 557 26.06 24.42 -4.66
C GLU A 557 27.36 23.73 -5.15
N GLY A 558 28.46 23.94 -4.42
CA GLY A 558 29.74 23.28 -4.71
C GLY A 558 29.69 21.76 -4.58
N GLN A 559 29.03 21.23 -3.55
CA GLN A 559 28.86 19.78 -3.37
C GLN A 559 28.01 19.15 -4.47
N VAL A 560 26.91 19.83 -4.88
CA VAL A 560 26.10 19.37 -6.01
C VAL A 560 26.97 19.33 -7.27
N LEU A 561 27.72 20.39 -7.56
CA LEU A 561 28.60 20.45 -8.74
C LEU A 561 29.71 19.38 -8.71
N GLU A 562 30.30 19.10 -7.55
CA GLU A 562 31.30 18.04 -7.39
C GLU A 562 30.74 16.67 -7.78
N ILE A 563 29.53 16.34 -7.29
CA ILE A 563 28.85 15.07 -7.61
C ILE A 563 28.49 14.99 -9.09
N TYR A 564 28.01 16.09 -9.68
CA TYR A 564 27.71 16.14 -11.12
C TYR A 564 28.96 16.07 -11.98
N ASN A 565 30.09 16.63 -11.55
CA ASN A 565 31.33 16.59 -12.32
C ASN A 565 32.14 15.30 -12.08
N SER A 566 31.76 14.49 -11.08
CA SER A 566 32.37 13.20 -10.82
C SER A 566 32.21 12.25 -12.01
N GLY A 567 33.30 11.57 -12.37
CA GLY A 567 33.29 10.50 -13.39
C GLY A 567 32.48 9.27 -12.97
N GLU A 568 32.21 9.10 -11.68
CA GLU A 568 31.45 7.97 -11.13
C GLU A 568 30.04 7.87 -11.71
N LYS A 569 29.43 9.00 -12.11
CA LYS A 569 28.12 9.01 -12.76
C LYS A 569 28.08 8.18 -14.05
N PHE A 570 29.19 8.16 -14.79
CA PHE A 570 29.33 7.40 -16.02
C PHE A 570 29.56 5.92 -15.72
N GLU A 571 30.36 5.60 -14.69
CA GLU A 571 30.52 4.21 -14.19
C GLU A 571 29.17 3.61 -13.78
N VAL A 572 28.36 4.38 -13.04
CA VAL A 572 27.02 3.97 -12.62
C VAL A 572 26.09 3.81 -13.82
N LEU A 573 26.13 4.72 -14.80
CA LEU A 573 25.34 4.61 -16.03
C LEU A 573 25.72 3.38 -16.85
N ASP A 574 27.01 3.06 -17.00
CA ASP A 574 27.47 1.85 -17.69
C ASP A 574 26.95 0.57 -17.00
N ARG A 575 27.02 0.49 -15.67
CA ARG A 575 26.45 -0.64 -14.92
C ARG A 575 24.95 -0.77 -15.11
N VAL A 576 24.22 0.35 -15.11
CA VAL A 576 22.78 0.37 -15.37
C VAL A 576 22.48 -0.11 -16.80
N ILE A 577 23.24 0.31 -17.80
CA ILE A 577 23.11 -0.13 -19.20
C ILE A 577 23.30 -1.65 -19.33
N GLU A 578 24.32 -2.20 -18.67
CA GLU A 578 24.64 -3.62 -18.69
C GLU A 578 23.55 -4.46 -18.00
N GLU A 579 23.26 -4.16 -16.74
CA GLU A 579 22.38 -4.98 -15.89
C GLU A 579 20.89 -4.86 -16.23
N SER A 580 20.50 -3.78 -16.93
CA SER A 580 19.15 -3.64 -17.48
C SER A 580 18.97 -4.35 -18.83
N GLY A 581 20.05 -4.82 -19.46
CA GLY A 581 20.01 -5.45 -20.77
C GLY A 581 19.65 -4.49 -21.91
N PHE A 582 20.05 -3.22 -21.81
CA PHE A 582 19.71 -2.18 -22.80
C PHE A 582 20.10 -2.57 -24.23
N PHE A 583 21.37 -2.93 -24.46
CA PHE A 583 21.84 -3.27 -25.80
C PHE A 583 21.16 -4.51 -26.41
N PRO A 584 20.96 -5.63 -25.67
CA PRO A 584 20.14 -6.74 -26.15
C PRO A 584 18.73 -6.31 -26.62
N VAL A 585 18.08 -5.39 -25.92
CA VAL A 585 16.76 -4.87 -26.31
C VAL A 585 16.84 -4.03 -27.58
N LEU A 586 17.85 -3.16 -27.69
CA LEU A 586 18.09 -2.33 -28.87
C LEU A 586 18.40 -3.16 -30.12
N GLU A 587 19.30 -4.14 -30.02
CA GLU A 587 19.67 -5.02 -31.13
C GLU A 587 18.50 -5.90 -31.57
N LYS A 588 17.64 -6.33 -30.63
CA LYS A 588 16.40 -7.05 -30.96
C LYS A 588 15.43 -6.17 -31.75
N ALA A 589 15.28 -4.90 -31.36
CA ALA A 589 14.43 -3.95 -32.09
C ALA A 589 14.98 -3.67 -33.50
N LEU A 590 16.30 -3.54 -33.64
CA LEU A 590 16.96 -3.44 -34.94
C LEU A 590 16.65 -4.66 -35.82
N ALA A 591 16.87 -5.87 -35.31
CA ALA A 591 16.60 -7.10 -36.04
C ALA A 591 15.14 -7.19 -36.52
N ASN A 592 14.19 -6.80 -35.66
CA ASN A 592 12.77 -6.77 -36.01
C ASN A 592 12.41 -5.73 -37.08
N SER A 593 13.17 -4.63 -37.18
CA SER A 593 12.92 -3.58 -38.18
C SER A 593 13.39 -3.94 -39.58
N GLY A 594 14.34 -4.87 -39.72
CA GLY A 594 15.01 -5.19 -40.98
C GLY A 594 15.92 -4.08 -41.54
N LYS A 595 16.14 -2.99 -40.79
CA LYS A 595 17.00 -1.87 -41.21
C LYS A 595 18.47 -2.13 -40.88
N LYS A 596 19.35 -1.37 -41.53
CA LYS A 596 20.76 -1.27 -41.14
C LYS A 596 20.91 -0.34 -39.93
N LYS A 597 21.98 -0.49 -39.16
CA LYS A 597 22.25 0.32 -37.94
C LYS A 597 22.34 1.81 -38.24
N GLU A 598 22.84 2.16 -39.42
CA GLU A 598 23.01 3.55 -39.86
C GLU A 598 21.66 4.22 -40.17
N ASP A 599 20.68 3.43 -40.64
CA ASP A 599 19.34 3.89 -41.02
C ASP A 599 18.35 3.83 -39.84
N PHE A 600 18.63 3.00 -38.83
CA PHE A 600 17.75 2.76 -37.67
C PHE A 600 17.67 4.00 -36.77
N CYS A 601 16.48 4.59 -36.67
CA CYS A 601 16.27 5.87 -36.03
C CYS A 601 15.96 5.74 -34.54
N ILE A 602 16.87 6.26 -33.70
CA ILE A 602 16.77 6.21 -32.23
C ILE A 602 16.45 7.60 -31.69
N PHE A 603 15.35 7.71 -30.94
CA PHE A 603 14.97 8.92 -30.22
C PHE A 603 15.27 8.78 -28.73
N ILE A 604 15.94 9.77 -28.15
CA ILE A 604 16.14 9.95 -26.71
C ILE A 604 15.35 11.18 -26.27
N LYS A 605 14.40 11.00 -25.36
CA LYS A 605 13.57 12.05 -24.77
C LYS A 605 14.05 12.34 -23.35
N PRO A 606 14.97 13.30 -23.15
CA PRO A 606 15.28 13.79 -21.80
C PRO A 606 14.16 14.69 -21.26
N SER A 607 14.26 15.09 -19.99
CA SER A 607 13.41 16.11 -19.37
C SER A 607 14.21 17.40 -19.21
N PHE A 608 13.99 18.42 -20.06
CA PHE A 608 14.65 19.72 -19.86
C PHE A 608 13.81 20.96 -20.19
N MET A 609 12.59 20.80 -20.72
CA MET A 609 11.78 21.97 -21.12
C MET A 609 11.08 22.70 -19.96
N PHE A 610 11.27 22.21 -18.72
CA PHE A 610 10.96 22.92 -17.47
C PHE A 610 12.21 23.47 -16.77
N PHE A 611 13.38 23.44 -17.42
CA PHE A 611 14.58 24.13 -16.95
C PHE A 611 14.26 25.59 -16.60
N TYR A 612 14.70 26.07 -15.43
CA TYR A 612 14.57 27.47 -15.07
C TYR A 612 15.89 28.19 -14.77
N SER A 613 16.94 27.49 -14.30
CA SER A 613 18.22 28.10 -13.93
C SER A 613 19.38 27.12 -14.03
N LEU A 614 20.55 27.60 -14.46
CA LEU A 614 21.78 26.79 -14.48
C LEU A 614 22.28 26.42 -13.08
N LYS A 615 21.88 27.17 -12.05
CA LYS A 615 22.25 26.92 -10.64
C LYS A 615 21.49 25.75 -10.01
N ASP A 616 20.36 25.35 -10.60
CA ASP A 616 19.59 24.21 -10.14
C ASP A 616 19.60 23.10 -11.20
N LYS A 617 20.49 22.13 -10.98
CA LYS A 617 20.67 20.94 -11.84
C LYS A 617 19.62 19.85 -11.58
N SER A 618 18.79 19.98 -10.55
CA SER A 618 17.85 18.94 -10.12
C SER A 618 16.55 18.89 -10.93
N THR A 619 16.26 19.95 -11.70
CA THR A 619 14.99 20.09 -12.44
C THR A 619 15.00 19.48 -13.84
N TYR A 620 16.19 19.16 -14.38
CA TYR A 620 16.37 18.59 -15.71
C TYR A 620 17.37 17.43 -15.74
N THR A 621 17.25 16.56 -16.75
CA THR A 621 18.17 15.44 -16.99
C THR A 621 19.55 15.97 -17.35
N ASP A 622 20.61 15.47 -16.71
CA ASP A 622 21.98 15.88 -16.98
C ASP A 622 22.36 15.68 -18.47
N PRO A 623 22.66 16.75 -19.24
CA PRO A 623 23.08 16.62 -20.64
C PRO A 623 24.30 15.72 -20.81
N ALA A 624 25.22 15.70 -19.84
CA ALA A 624 26.42 14.87 -19.92
C ALA A 624 26.08 13.36 -19.85
N LEU A 625 25.08 12.96 -19.06
CA LEU A 625 24.63 11.57 -19.04
C LEU A 625 23.94 11.17 -20.35
N VAL A 626 23.17 12.08 -20.95
CA VAL A 626 22.51 11.85 -22.23
C VAL A 626 23.54 11.73 -23.36
N GLU A 627 24.52 12.63 -23.44
CA GLU A 627 25.60 12.56 -24.42
C GLU A 627 26.47 11.32 -24.24
N TYR A 628 26.72 10.90 -22.99
CA TYR A 628 27.40 9.64 -22.72
C TYR A 628 26.61 8.44 -23.24
N LEU A 629 25.30 8.37 -23.00
CA LEU A 629 24.46 7.32 -23.59
C LEU A 629 24.51 7.33 -25.13
N VAL A 630 24.49 8.51 -25.75
CA VAL A 630 24.69 8.66 -27.21
C VAL A 630 26.03 8.06 -27.64
N GLU A 631 27.11 8.34 -26.91
CA GLU A 631 28.44 7.78 -27.18
C GLU A 631 28.43 6.25 -27.14
N ARG A 632 27.86 5.65 -26.09
CA ARG A 632 27.76 4.18 -25.97
C ARG A 632 26.93 3.57 -27.12
N ILE A 633 25.85 4.23 -27.54
CA ILE A 633 25.04 3.80 -28.70
C ILE A 633 25.84 3.94 -30.01
N TYR A 634 26.59 5.02 -30.15
CA TYR A 634 27.43 5.28 -31.33
C TYR A 634 28.55 4.25 -31.46
N GLU A 635 29.20 3.85 -30.36
CA GLU A 635 30.20 2.79 -30.35
C GLU A 635 29.65 1.44 -30.84
N LYS A 636 28.34 1.17 -30.66
CA LYS A 636 27.67 -0.04 -31.18
C LYS A 636 27.30 0.04 -32.67
N GLY A 637 27.61 1.14 -33.35
CA GLY A 637 27.44 1.30 -34.79
C GLY A 637 26.17 2.04 -35.22
N PHE A 638 25.31 2.45 -34.29
CA PHE A 638 24.13 3.25 -34.63
C PHE A 638 24.54 4.70 -34.94
N ARG A 639 23.92 5.31 -35.95
CA ARG A 639 24.29 6.66 -36.43
C ARG A 639 23.14 7.65 -36.46
N ASN A 640 21.91 7.18 -36.63
CA ASN A 640 20.72 8.03 -36.69
C ASN A 640 20.11 8.22 -35.30
N ILE A 641 20.74 9.08 -34.48
CA ILE A 641 20.35 9.34 -33.09
C ILE A 641 19.77 10.76 -32.96
N LYS A 642 18.64 10.91 -32.28
CA LYS A 642 17.94 12.18 -32.07
C LYS A 642 17.71 12.42 -30.58
N ILE A 643 18.02 13.62 -30.11
CA ILE A 643 17.57 14.12 -28.81
C ILE A 643 16.32 14.97 -29.07
N ALA A 644 15.19 14.58 -28.51
CA ALA A 644 13.91 15.19 -28.81
C ALA A 644 13.23 15.73 -27.55
N GLU A 645 12.60 16.89 -27.65
CA GLU A 645 11.76 17.51 -26.63
C GLU A 645 10.63 18.27 -27.32
N ALA A 646 9.57 18.65 -26.59
CA ALA A 646 8.53 19.54 -27.11
C ALA A 646 8.48 20.84 -26.30
N ARG A 647 8.04 21.93 -26.93
CA ARG A 647 7.84 23.20 -26.23
C ARG A 647 6.85 23.04 -25.08
N SER A 648 7.03 23.81 -24.02
CA SER A 648 6.21 23.74 -22.81
C SER A 648 5.41 25.03 -22.62
N THR A 649 4.52 25.04 -21.63
CA THR A 649 3.80 26.26 -21.24
C THR A 649 4.74 27.44 -20.96
N LEU A 650 5.99 27.19 -20.51
CA LEU A 650 6.99 28.24 -20.30
C LEU A 650 7.41 28.92 -21.62
N SER A 651 7.34 28.23 -22.75
CA SER A 651 7.62 28.80 -24.07
C SER A 651 6.56 29.84 -24.48
N VAL A 652 5.35 29.77 -23.91
CA VAL A 652 4.31 30.82 -24.07
C VAL A 652 4.69 32.09 -23.28
N PHE A 653 5.29 31.93 -22.09
CA PHE A 653 5.56 33.05 -21.18
C PHE A 653 6.94 33.69 -21.38
N PHE A 654 7.89 32.98 -21.99
CA PHE A 654 9.27 33.43 -22.12
C PHE A 654 9.77 33.29 -23.57
N SER A 655 10.59 34.25 -23.99
CA SER A 655 11.22 34.25 -25.31
C SER A 655 12.43 33.31 -25.36
N ASN A 656 12.85 32.94 -26.57
CA ASN A 656 14.00 32.07 -26.85
C ASN A 656 13.89 30.65 -26.23
N ARG A 657 12.66 30.16 -26.01
CA ARG A 657 12.39 28.86 -25.39
C ARG A 657 11.93 27.78 -26.37
N ASP A 658 12.36 27.87 -27.62
CA ASP A 658 12.35 26.70 -28.50
C ASP A 658 13.33 25.64 -27.99
N VAL A 659 13.13 24.38 -28.41
CA VAL A 659 13.88 23.23 -27.87
C VAL A 659 15.38 23.38 -28.08
N ARG A 660 15.82 23.88 -29.25
CA ARG A 660 17.24 24.02 -29.58
C ARG A 660 17.91 25.12 -28.75
N SER A 661 17.22 26.23 -28.51
CA SER A 661 17.75 27.32 -27.69
C SER A 661 17.95 26.88 -26.24
N VAL A 662 16.98 26.16 -25.65
CA VAL A 662 17.12 25.61 -24.30
C VAL A 662 18.25 24.58 -24.25
N ALA A 663 18.31 23.66 -25.20
CA ALA A 663 19.31 22.61 -25.23
C ALA A 663 20.75 23.15 -25.31
N ARG A 664 21.00 24.13 -26.19
CA ARG A 664 22.31 24.81 -26.27
C ARG A 664 22.67 25.51 -24.97
N HIS A 665 21.71 26.16 -24.33
CA HIS A 665 21.94 26.90 -23.09
C HIS A 665 22.33 25.98 -21.92
N ILE A 666 21.74 24.78 -21.82
CA ILE A 666 22.04 23.84 -20.73
C ILE A 666 23.27 22.96 -21.00
N GLY A 667 23.84 22.99 -22.21
CA GLY A 667 25.14 22.41 -22.51
C GLY A 667 25.18 21.28 -23.55
N TYR A 668 24.11 21.04 -24.31
CA TYR A 668 24.17 20.12 -25.47
C TYR A 668 25.00 20.73 -26.60
N ARG A 669 25.94 19.94 -27.15
CA ARG A 669 26.99 20.43 -28.06
C ARG A 669 26.69 20.32 -29.56
N GLU A 670 25.78 19.43 -29.96
CA GLU A 670 25.52 19.09 -31.38
C GLU A 670 26.80 18.79 -32.18
N ASP A 671 27.65 17.88 -31.68
CA ASP A 671 28.95 17.51 -32.28
C ASP A 671 28.87 16.59 -33.52
N GLY A 672 27.68 16.41 -34.09
CA GLY A 672 27.41 15.55 -35.24
C GLY A 672 27.03 14.11 -34.91
N ARG A 673 27.16 13.65 -33.65
CA ARG A 673 26.74 12.28 -33.25
C ARG A 673 25.22 12.15 -33.08
N TYR A 674 24.51 13.25 -32.87
CA TYR A 674 23.06 13.30 -32.72
C TYR A 674 22.49 14.60 -33.31
N GLY A 675 21.19 14.61 -33.59
CA GLY A 675 20.45 15.83 -33.92
C GLY A 675 19.43 16.20 -32.85
N ILE A 676 19.23 17.50 -32.60
CA ILE A 676 18.15 17.98 -31.72
C ILE A 676 16.86 18.15 -32.53
N VAL A 677 15.73 17.64 -32.02
CA VAL A 677 14.41 17.70 -32.66
C VAL A 677 13.41 18.40 -31.74
N ASP A 678 12.75 19.43 -32.26
CA ASP A 678 11.61 20.08 -31.62
C ASP A 678 10.32 19.36 -32.05
N LEU A 679 9.71 18.63 -31.12
CA LEU A 679 8.50 17.84 -31.35
C LEU A 679 7.25 18.72 -31.49
N SER A 680 7.35 20.03 -31.26
CA SER A 680 6.27 20.98 -31.56
C SER A 680 6.27 21.43 -33.03
N ASP A 681 7.29 21.08 -33.80
CA ASP A 681 7.38 21.39 -35.24
C ASP A 681 7.03 20.17 -36.10
N ASN A 682 6.90 20.37 -37.42
CA ASN A 682 6.65 19.32 -38.44
C ASN A 682 5.54 18.32 -38.05
N LEU A 683 4.37 18.88 -37.74
CA LEU A 683 3.23 18.14 -37.22
C LEU A 683 2.35 17.55 -38.33
N GLU A 684 1.72 16.42 -38.03
CA GLU A 684 0.57 15.89 -38.78
C GLU A 684 -0.51 15.40 -37.82
N GLN A 685 -1.74 15.28 -38.31
CA GLN A 685 -2.83 14.73 -37.51
C GLN A 685 -2.75 13.20 -37.44
N TRP A 686 -3.05 12.66 -36.27
CA TRP A 686 -3.14 11.24 -36.00
C TRP A 686 -4.37 10.99 -35.11
N ASP A 687 -5.03 9.86 -35.32
CA ASP A 687 -6.10 9.41 -34.43
C ASP A 687 -5.52 8.43 -33.42
N TYR A 688 -5.35 8.89 -32.18
CA TYR A 688 -4.84 8.08 -31.07
C TYR A 688 -5.93 7.17 -30.49
N GLY A 689 -7.19 7.37 -30.85
CA GLY A 689 -8.32 6.85 -30.09
C GLY A 689 -8.32 7.39 -28.65
N GLY A 690 -9.10 6.73 -27.79
CA GLY A 690 -9.16 7.07 -26.36
C GLY A 690 -9.56 8.53 -26.12
N LYS A 691 -8.98 9.13 -25.09
CA LYS A 691 -9.24 10.51 -24.71
C LYS A 691 -8.44 11.52 -25.51
N LEU A 692 -7.24 11.14 -25.99
CA LEU A 692 -6.44 12.02 -26.84
C LEU A 692 -7.12 12.24 -28.22
N GLY A 693 -7.81 11.23 -28.73
CA GLY A 693 -8.59 11.32 -29.98
C GLY A 693 -7.76 11.77 -31.18
N ARG A 694 -8.35 12.59 -32.05
CA ARG A 694 -7.62 13.19 -33.19
C ARG A 694 -6.77 14.35 -32.69
N HIS A 695 -5.45 14.15 -32.70
CA HIS A 695 -4.49 15.13 -32.22
C HIS A 695 -3.22 15.15 -33.09
N TYR A 696 -2.33 16.10 -32.84
CA TYR A 696 -1.09 16.22 -33.60
C TYR A 696 -0.01 15.23 -33.13
N VAL A 697 0.90 14.88 -34.06
CA VAL A 697 2.15 14.16 -33.80
C VAL A 697 3.26 14.75 -34.66
N ASN A 698 4.48 14.81 -34.15
CA ASN A 698 5.66 15.10 -34.97
C ASN A 698 5.98 13.92 -35.90
N LYS A 699 6.21 14.20 -37.18
CA LYS A 699 6.45 13.15 -38.20
C LYS A 699 7.68 12.29 -37.91
N GLU A 700 8.76 12.89 -37.43
CA GLU A 700 9.99 12.15 -37.11
C GLU A 700 9.77 11.24 -35.91
N TRP A 701 9.13 11.74 -34.85
CA TRP A 701 8.76 10.94 -33.68
C TRP A 701 7.88 9.75 -34.07
N LYS A 702 6.88 9.96 -34.93
CA LYS A 702 6.03 8.88 -35.45
C LYS A 702 6.85 7.82 -36.20
N SER A 703 7.81 8.25 -37.02
CA SER A 703 8.65 7.35 -37.84
C SER A 703 9.81 6.67 -37.10
N ALA A 704 10.07 7.04 -35.84
CA ALA A 704 11.17 6.51 -35.06
C ALA A 704 11.06 4.99 -34.84
N ASP A 705 12.20 4.30 -34.96
CA ASP A 705 12.29 2.85 -34.80
C ASP A 705 12.48 2.44 -33.33
N PHE A 706 13.12 3.32 -32.54
CA PHE A 706 13.37 3.08 -31.12
C PHE A 706 13.23 4.38 -30.33
N ARG A 707 12.60 4.32 -29.16
CA ARG A 707 12.30 5.49 -28.32
C ARG A 707 12.73 5.23 -26.88
N ILE A 708 13.50 6.15 -26.32
CA ILE A 708 14.07 6.10 -24.98
C ILE A 708 13.53 7.27 -24.17
N SER A 709 12.94 7.02 -23.00
CA SER A 709 12.66 8.05 -22.00
C SER A 709 13.85 8.20 -21.07
N PHE A 710 14.47 9.37 -20.97
CA PHE A 710 15.55 9.64 -19.99
C PHE A 710 15.09 10.70 -18.99
N ALA A 711 14.29 10.28 -18.02
CA ALA A 711 13.62 11.17 -17.10
C ALA A 711 14.55 11.71 -16.00
N LYS A 712 14.14 12.83 -15.40
CA LYS A 712 14.71 13.38 -14.17
C LYS A 712 13.87 12.94 -12.98
N ASN A 713 14.50 12.48 -11.91
CA ASN A 713 13.84 12.10 -10.66
C ASN A 713 13.40 13.33 -9.86
N LYS A 714 12.10 13.59 -9.82
CA LYS A 714 11.54 14.73 -9.08
C LYS A 714 10.10 14.53 -8.64
N THR A 715 9.69 15.26 -7.61
CA THR A 715 8.28 15.35 -7.21
C THR A 715 7.46 16.22 -8.17
N HIS A 716 6.13 16.12 -8.13
CA HIS A 716 5.23 16.96 -8.93
C HIS A 716 3.90 17.24 -8.24
N SER A 717 3.57 18.52 -7.97
CA SER A 717 2.39 18.90 -7.18
C SER A 717 1.08 18.24 -7.63
N TYR A 718 0.85 18.17 -8.94
CA TYR A 718 -0.34 17.52 -9.52
C TYR A 718 -0.30 15.98 -9.54
N ALA A 719 0.88 15.36 -9.75
CA ALA A 719 1.01 13.94 -10.10
C ALA A 719 1.80 13.12 -9.06
N TYR A 720 2.13 13.75 -7.92
CA TYR A 720 3.02 13.33 -6.85
C TYR A 720 4.49 13.22 -7.26
N TYR A 721 4.79 12.59 -8.40
CA TYR A 721 6.14 12.42 -8.94
C TYR A 721 6.18 12.60 -10.46
N THR A 722 7.36 12.90 -10.98
CA THR A 722 7.69 12.87 -12.42
C THR A 722 8.84 11.90 -12.63
N LEU A 723 8.59 10.84 -13.40
CA LEU A 723 9.55 9.82 -13.79
C LEU A 723 9.41 9.52 -15.30
N SER A 724 9.63 8.29 -15.75
CA SER A 724 9.75 7.92 -17.16
C SER A 724 8.44 8.05 -17.94
N ILE A 725 7.28 7.74 -17.36
CA ILE A 725 5.96 7.85 -18.03
C ILE A 725 5.59 9.33 -18.19
N LYS A 726 5.64 10.11 -17.11
CA LYS A 726 5.32 11.54 -17.15
C LYS A 726 6.32 12.35 -17.98
N ASN A 727 7.56 11.88 -18.15
CA ASN A 727 8.48 12.52 -19.09
C ASN A 727 7.97 12.47 -20.55
N ILE A 728 7.15 11.47 -20.90
CA ILE A 728 6.53 11.33 -22.23
C ILE A 728 5.35 12.29 -22.42
N TYR A 729 4.65 12.70 -21.37
CA TYR A 729 3.73 13.85 -21.45
C TYR A 729 4.46 15.10 -22.00
N GLY A 730 5.75 15.24 -21.66
CA GLY A 730 6.63 16.25 -22.24
C GLY A 730 6.75 16.19 -23.77
N ALA A 731 6.57 15.02 -24.40
CA ALA A 731 6.68 14.83 -25.84
C ALA A 731 5.42 15.22 -26.64
N LEU A 732 4.28 15.44 -25.98
CA LEU A 732 3.06 15.90 -26.66
C LEU A 732 3.27 17.28 -27.33
N PRO A 733 2.86 17.49 -28.59
CA PRO A 733 3.43 18.56 -29.42
C PRO A 733 2.93 19.98 -29.09
N MET A 734 1.74 20.13 -28.53
CA MET A 734 1.16 21.47 -28.29
C MET A 734 1.96 22.26 -27.27
N GLU A 735 2.41 23.45 -27.67
CA GLU A 735 3.22 24.36 -26.84
C GLU A 735 2.47 24.78 -25.57
N TYR A 736 1.20 25.17 -25.69
CA TYR A 736 0.41 25.59 -24.54
C TYR A 736 -0.21 24.38 -23.79
N LYS A 737 0.66 23.50 -23.29
CA LYS A 737 0.29 22.24 -22.64
C LYS A 737 -0.73 22.41 -21.50
N PHE A 738 -0.58 23.45 -20.69
CA PHE A 738 -1.50 23.75 -19.58
C PHE A 738 -2.95 23.91 -20.09
N LYS A 739 -3.16 24.79 -21.07
CA LYS A 739 -4.49 25.02 -21.65
C LYS A 739 -5.02 23.76 -22.33
N THR A 740 -4.25 23.18 -23.23
CA THR A 740 -4.72 22.06 -24.06
C THR A 740 -5.01 20.80 -23.24
N TYR A 741 -4.08 20.37 -22.38
CA TYR A 741 -4.19 19.07 -21.72
C TYR A 741 -4.79 19.16 -20.31
N HIS A 742 -4.44 20.18 -19.51
CA HIS A 742 -5.02 20.29 -18.16
C HIS A 742 -6.45 20.84 -18.21
N CYS A 743 -6.70 21.89 -19.01
CA CYS A 743 -8.01 22.54 -19.05
C CYS A 743 -8.95 21.90 -20.09
N ASP A 744 -8.59 21.94 -21.38
CA ASP A 744 -9.52 21.56 -22.45
C ASP A 744 -9.80 20.04 -22.45
N MET A 745 -8.79 19.21 -22.20
CA MET A 745 -8.96 17.75 -22.06
C MET A 745 -9.30 17.30 -20.62
N GLY A 746 -9.17 18.18 -19.63
CA GLY A 746 -9.55 17.92 -18.24
C GLY A 746 -8.59 17.04 -17.41
N ASP A 747 -7.66 16.31 -18.03
CA ASP A 747 -6.50 15.71 -17.35
C ASP A 747 -5.36 15.35 -18.31
N ILE A 748 -4.16 15.16 -17.75
CA ILE A 748 -2.93 14.85 -18.49
C ILE A 748 -2.59 13.35 -18.54
N TYR A 749 -3.34 12.52 -17.83
CA TYR A 749 -2.98 11.13 -17.57
C TYR A 749 -3.36 10.25 -18.76
N GLU A 750 -4.65 10.16 -19.08
CA GLU A 750 -5.17 9.34 -20.18
C GLU A 750 -4.59 9.78 -21.54
N PRO A 751 -4.50 11.09 -21.87
CA PRO A 751 -3.86 11.51 -23.11
C PRO A 751 -2.42 11.02 -23.28
N THR A 752 -1.65 10.98 -22.19
CA THR A 752 -0.26 10.49 -22.23
C THR A 752 -0.21 8.98 -22.45
N ILE A 753 -1.13 8.22 -21.83
CA ILE A 753 -1.23 6.78 -22.03
C ILE A 753 -1.65 6.44 -23.46
N ASP A 754 -2.60 7.17 -24.04
CA ASP A 754 -2.99 7.03 -25.45
C ASP A 754 -1.80 7.31 -26.40
N PHE A 755 -1.00 8.33 -26.08
CA PHE A 755 0.21 8.64 -26.84
C PHE A 755 1.25 7.50 -26.77
N ILE A 756 1.49 6.92 -25.59
CA ILE A 756 2.40 5.77 -25.42
C ILE A 756 1.87 4.51 -26.13
N LYS A 757 0.56 4.28 -26.11
CA LYS A 757 -0.07 3.15 -26.83
C LYS A 757 0.14 3.27 -28.34
N ALA A 758 -0.05 4.46 -28.91
CA ALA A 758 0.15 4.70 -30.33
C ALA A 758 1.63 4.65 -30.73
N PHE A 759 2.52 5.18 -29.88
CA PHE A 759 3.96 5.25 -30.12
C PHE A 759 4.74 4.68 -28.94
N PRO A 760 4.96 3.35 -28.90
CA PRO A 760 5.61 2.68 -27.78
C PRO A 760 6.99 3.23 -27.46
N ILE A 761 7.27 3.33 -26.16
CA ILE A 761 8.58 3.64 -25.60
C ILE A 761 9.27 2.32 -25.27
N HIS A 762 10.47 2.14 -25.82
CA HIS A 762 11.16 0.85 -25.81
C HIS A 762 12.08 0.69 -24.62
N PHE A 763 12.52 1.80 -24.02
CA PHE A 763 13.41 1.79 -22.88
C PHE A 763 13.28 3.05 -22.03
N GLY A 764 13.52 2.94 -20.72
CA GLY A 764 13.53 4.05 -19.79
C GLY A 764 14.82 4.10 -18.98
N PHE A 765 15.30 5.33 -18.75
CA PHE A 765 16.34 5.69 -17.78
C PHE A 765 15.80 6.76 -16.85
N ILE A 766 16.24 6.76 -15.59
CA ILE A 766 15.99 7.83 -14.62
C ILE A 766 17.33 8.35 -14.11
N ASP A 767 17.59 9.63 -14.33
CA ASP A 767 18.63 10.40 -13.66
C ASP A 767 18.11 10.81 -12.27
N ALA A 768 18.68 10.21 -11.23
CA ALA A 768 18.49 10.58 -9.84
C ALA A 768 19.85 10.88 -9.19
N VAL A 769 20.78 11.55 -9.89
CA VAL A 769 22.06 11.96 -9.30
C VAL A 769 21.83 13.01 -8.20
N ALA A 770 21.13 14.08 -8.56
CA ALA A 770 20.43 14.94 -7.61
C ALA A 770 18.96 15.04 -8.00
N SER A 771 18.10 15.09 -6.99
CA SER A 771 16.66 15.00 -7.16
C SER A 771 15.97 16.19 -6.50
N ALA A 772 14.97 16.73 -7.20
CA ALA A 772 14.14 17.80 -6.68
C ALA A 772 12.95 17.21 -5.91
N ASP A 773 12.87 17.45 -4.61
CA ASP A 773 11.80 16.91 -3.76
C ASP A 773 10.88 18.00 -3.18
N GLY A 774 9.84 17.59 -2.45
CA GLY A 774 8.87 18.50 -1.85
C GLY A 774 7.84 19.06 -2.84
N PRO A 775 7.02 20.04 -2.43
CA PRO A 775 5.86 20.48 -3.22
C PRO A 775 6.21 21.22 -4.51
N PHE A 776 7.45 21.71 -4.64
CA PHE A 776 7.88 22.54 -5.77
C PHE A 776 8.92 21.88 -6.67
N GLY A 777 9.26 20.61 -6.46
CA GLY A 777 10.35 19.93 -7.19
C GLY A 777 10.17 19.87 -8.72
N ILE A 778 8.96 20.08 -9.26
CA ILE A 778 8.76 20.25 -10.70
C ILE A 778 9.31 21.58 -11.23
N PHE A 779 9.29 22.65 -10.42
CA PHE A 779 9.68 24.00 -10.82
C PHE A 779 11.11 24.33 -10.42
N ALA A 780 11.47 24.07 -9.16
CA ALA A 780 12.76 24.42 -8.58
C ALA A 780 12.97 23.69 -7.25
N ASP A 781 14.21 23.39 -6.92
CA ASP A 781 14.61 22.96 -5.59
C ASP A 781 15.89 23.69 -5.13
N PRO A 782 15.80 24.60 -4.15
CA PRO A 782 16.97 25.27 -3.62
C PRO A 782 17.91 24.34 -2.84
N TYR A 783 17.44 23.16 -2.41
CA TYR A 783 18.18 22.22 -1.57
C TYR A 783 17.95 20.77 -2.03
N PRO A 784 18.41 20.42 -3.25
CA PRO A 784 18.09 19.14 -3.84
C PRO A 784 18.67 17.98 -3.04
N GLN A 785 17.99 16.83 -3.09
CA GLN A 785 18.47 15.60 -2.45
C GLN A 785 19.55 14.94 -3.30
N LEU A 786 20.69 14.61 -2.67
CA LEU A 786 21.78 13.87 -3.28
C LEU A 786 21.48 12.36 -3.26
N THR A 787 20.56 11.94 -4.12
CA THR A 787 20.17 10.53 -4.23
C THR A 787 21.23 9.67 -4.92
N MET A 788 22.12 10.27 -5.72
CA MET A 788 23.28 9.61 -6.34
C MET A 788 22.96 8.27 -6.99
N THR A 789 21.83 8.20 -7.69
CA THR A 789 21.25 6.96 -8.23
C THR A 789 20.97 7.12 -9.73
N ILE A 790 21.16 6.05 -10.50
CA ILE A 790 20.64 5.94 -11.87
C ILE A 790 19.86 4.64 -11.98
N MET A 791 18.73 4.67 -12.69
CA MET A 791 17.87 3.49 -12.89
C MET A 791 17.56 3.27 -14.35
N ALA A 792 17.36 2.02 -14.76
CA ALA A 792 16.85 1.72 -16.10
C ALA A 792 16.09 0.40 -16.20
N SER A 793 15.22 0.33 -17.20
CA SER A 793 14.41 -0.84 -17.52
C SER A 793 13.83 -0.72 -18.93
N ARG A 794 13.55 -1.86 -19.55
CA ARG A 794 12.73 -1.95 -20.78
C ARG A 794 11.24 -1.71 -20.56
N ASP A 795 10.79 -1.79 -19.31
CA ASP A 795 9.40 -1.63 -18.91
C ASP A 795 9.24 -0.37 -18.05
N LEU A 796 8.51 0.62 -18.58
CA LEU A 796 8.31 1.92 -17.95
C LEU A 796 7.42 1.83 -16.70
N VAL A 797 6.46 0.89 -16.67
CA VAL A 797 5.62 0.66 -15.50
C VAL A 797 6.48 0.13 -14.37
N ALA A 798 7.33 -0.86 -14.64
CA ALA A 798 8.27 -1.39 -13.65
C ALA A 798 9.27 -0.32 -13.17
N LEU A 799 9.79 0.49 -14.10
CA LEU A 799 10.76 1.55 -13.80
C LEU A 799 10.17 2.62 -12.88
N ASP A 800 9.00 3.16 -13.22
CA ASP A 800 8.33 4.18 -12.43
C ASP A 800 7.81 3.60 -11.11
N TRP A 801 7.44 2.32 -11.07
CA TRP A 801 7.05 1.64 -9.84
C TRP A 801 8.20 1.60 -8.83
N VAL A 802 9.40 1.16 -9.26
CA VAL A 802 10.58 1.15 -8.41
C VAL A 802 11.01 2.57 -8.04
N GLY A 803 11.02 3.51 -9.00
CA GLY A 803 11.38 4.90 -8.74
C GLY A 803 10.47 5.58 -7.71
N ALA A 804 9.15 5.43 -7.86
CA ALA A 804 8.17 5.98 -6.91
C ALA A 804 8.23 5.28 -5.55
N ALA A 805 8.44 3.95 -5.52
CA ALA A 805 8.61 3.23 -4.27
C ALA A 805 9.86 3.71 -3.52
N LYS A 806 10.99 3.95 -4.21
CA LYS A 806 12.21 4.52 -3.60
C LYS A 806 11.97 5.90 -3.00
N MET A 807 11.04 6.70 -3.53
CA MET A 807 10.60 7.97 -2.92
C MET A 807 9.75 7.77 -1.63
N GLY A 808 9.46 6.53 -1.25
CA GLY A 808 8.59 6.21 -0.12
C GLY A 808 7.11 6.48 -0.40
N LEU A 809 6.70 6.48 -1.67
CA LEU A 809 5.29 6.63 -2.07
C LEU A 809 4.68 5.29 -2.49
N SER A 810 3.37 5.15 -2.29
CA SER A 810 2.59 4.18 -3.05
C SER A 810 2.59 4.57 -4.53
N PRO A 811 3.11 3.75 -5.46
CA PRO A 811 3.15 4.13 -6.87
C PRO A 811 1.75 4.41 -7.45
N MET A 812 0.74 3.67 -7.01
CA MET A 812 -0.67 3.80 -7.41
C MET A 812 -1.35 5.09 -6.92
N LEU A 813 -0.69 5.89 -6.08
CA LEU A 813 -1.18 7.22 -5.71
C LEU A 813 -1.26 8.15 -6.94
N SER A 814 -0.37 7.97 -7.91
CA SER A 814 -0.39 8.74 -9.15
C SER A 814 -1.38 8.14 -10.14
N ARG A 815 -2.29 8.97 -10.69
CA ARG A 815 -3.21 8.53 -11.75
C ARG A 815 -2.48 8.09 -13.03
N TYR A 816 -1.24 8.56 -13.27
CA TYR A 816 -0.39 8.00 -14.33
C TYR A 816 -0.15 6.51 -14.13
N MET A 817 0.18 6.08 -12.91
CA MET A 817 0.44 4.67 -12.62
C MET A 817 -0.85 3.86 -12.69
N GLN A 818 -1.97 4.40 -12.20
CA GLN A 818 -3.28 3.73 -12.29
C GLN A 818 -3.66 3.43 -13.74
N GLU A 819 -3.60 4.43 -14.63
CA GLU A 819 -3.92 4.24 -16.04
C GLU A 819 -2.88 3.37 -16.77
N ALA A 820 -1.60 3.46 -16.39
CA ALA A 820 -0.55 2.64 -16.97
C ALA A 820 -0.69 1.16 -16.59
N VAL A 821 -0.97 0.84 -15.32
CA VAL A 821 -1.22 -0.53 -14.84
C VAL A 821 -2.48 -1.10 -15.47
N LYS A 822 -3.56 -0.30 -15.55
CA LYS A 822 -4.80 -0.70 -16.23
C LYS A 822 -4.57 -1.03 -17.71
N THR A 823 -3.71 -0.26 -18.39
CA THR A 823 -3.50 -0.39 -19.84
C THR A 823 -2.46 -1.43 -20.21
N PHE A 824 -1.32 -1.46 -19.51
CA PHE A 824 -0.15 -2.25 -19.88
C PHE A 824 0.10 -3.44 -18.96
N GLY A 825 -0.56 -3.46 -17.79
CA GLY A 825 -0.25 -4.34 -16.68
C GLY A 825 1.03 -3.91 -15.96
N LYS A 826 1.16 -4.30 -14.69
CA LYS A 826 2.42 -4.24 -13.94
C LYS A 826 3.09 -5.60 -14.00
N PRO A 827 4.30 -5.72 -14.58
CA PRO A 827 5.02 -6.99 -14.57
C PRO A 827 5.50 -7.33 -13.16
N ARG A 828 5.84 -8.61 -12.95
CA ARG A 828 6.68 -9.02 -11.82
C ARG A 828 8.05 -8.37 -11.97
N ILE A 829 8.55 -7.75 -10.89
CA ILE A 829 9.78 -6.94 -10.93
C ILE A 829 10.94 -7.74 -10.32
N LYS A 830 12.06 -7.79 -11.04
CA LYS A 830 13.36 -8.20 -10.51
C LYS A 830 14.28 -6.99 -10.45
N THR A 831 14.76 -6.65 -9.25
CA THR A 831 15.71 -5.55 -9.10
C THR A 831 17.15 -6.06 -9.19
N LYS A 832 18.01 -5.34 -9.91
CA LYS A 832 19.46 -5.53 -9.92
C LYS A 832 20.11 -4.30 -9.27
N GLY A 833 20.83 -4.50 -8.17
CA GLY A 833 21.47 -3.42 -7.42
C GLY A 833 20.66 -2.98 -6.18
N ASN A 834 20.59 -1.68 -5.91
CA ASN A 834 20.07 -1.12 -4.66
C ASN A 834 18.53 -0.98 -4.68
N ASP A 835 17.84 -1.78 -3.88
CA ASP A 835 16.38 -1.75 -3.72
C ASP A 835 15.89 -1.02 -2.46
N GLN A 836 16.78 -0.27 -1.81
CA GLN A 836 16.46 0.48 -0.59
C GLN A 836 15.74 1.79 -0.91
N LEU A 837 14.91 2.26 0.01
CA LEU A 837 14.26 3.57 -0.15
C LEU A 837 15.27 4.71 0.01
N TYR A 838 14.96 5.88 -0.55
CA TYR A 838 15.71 7.10 -0.26
C TYR A 838 15.54 7.47 1.21
N ARG A 839 16.67 7.60 1.91
CA ARG A 839 16.71 7.89 3.35
C ARG A 839 16.12 9.26 3.69
N PHE A 840 16.37 10.24 2.82
CA PHE A 840 15.96 11.63 2.96
C PHE A 840 15.17 12.03 1.72
N TRP A 841 13.84 11.97 1.85
CA TRP A 841 12.94 12.33 0.76
C TRP A 841 11.70 13.05 1.29
N ALA A 842 11.35 14.16 0.66
CA ALA A 842 10.16 14.93 0.94
C ALA A 842 9.09 14.70 -0.13
N ASN A 843 7.98 14.09 0.30
CA ASN A 843 6.80 13.92 -0.56
C ASN A 843 5.88 15.14 -0.55
N ILE A 844 4.96 15.16 -1.49
CA ILE A 844 4.00 16.26 -1.65
C ILE A 844 2.82 16.09 -0.70
N PRO A 845 2.51 17.11 0.13
CA PRO A 845 1.32 17.07 0.96
C PRO A 845 0.05 16.95 0.11
N ARG A 846 -0.91 16.11 0.52
CA ARG A 846 -2.18 15.93 -0.24
C ARG A 846 -2.93 17.24 -0.49
N VAL A 847 -2.87 18.17 0.47
CA VAL A 847 -3.47 19.51 0.34
C VAL A 847 -2.85 20.32 -0.80
N ALA A 848 -1.54 20.18 -1.04
CA ALA A 848 -0.86 20.86 -2.14
C ALA A 848 -1.28 20.27 -3.50
N SER A 849 -1.49 18.95 -3.56
CA SER A 849 -2.04 18.29 -4.76
C SER A 849 -3.49 18.71 -5.03
N TYR A 850 -4.36 18.70 -4.02
CA TYR A 850 -5.75 19.18 -4.15
C TYR A 850 -5.82 20.64 -4.60
N GLY A 851 -5.00 21.51 -3.99
CA GLY A 851 -4.87 22.90 -4.40
C GLY A 851 -4.46 23.03 -5.88
N SER A 852 -3.47 22.25 -6.31
CA SER A 852 -3.01 22.23 -7.71
C SER A 852 -4.10 21.75 -8.66
N HIS A 853 -4.87 20.72 -8.30
CA HIS A 853 -6.02 20.26 -9.10
C HIS A 853 -7.11 21.33 -9.25
N MET A 854 -7.36 22.12 -8.21
CA MET A 854 -8.33 23.23 -8.28
C MET A 854 -7.82 24.39 -9.13
N LEU A 855 -6.54 24.73 -9.02
CA LEU A 855 -5.88 25.75 -9.85
C LEU A 855 -5.89 25.37 -11.33
N ASP A 856 -5.53 24.14 -11.63
CA ASP A 856 -5.32 23.66 -13.01
C ASP A 856 -6.65 23.42 -13.77
N ARG A 857 -7.78 23.29 -13.06
CA ARG A 857 -9.11 23.12 -13.66
C ARG A 857 -9.66 24.38 -14.33
N HIS A 858 -9.18 25.56 -13.96
CA HIS A 858 -9.74 26.83 -14.41
C HIS A 858 -8.67 27.71 -15.04
N TYR A 859 -8.62 27.71 -16.38
CA TYR A 859 -7.71 28.54 -17.18
C TYR A 859 -7.67 30.01 -16.74
N THR A 860 -8.85 30.59 -16.48
CA THR A 860 -9.02 32.00 -16.10
C THR A 860 -8.38 32.38 -14.78
N PHE A 861 -8.13 31.39 -13.91
CA PHE A 861 -7.44 31.58 -12.62
C PHE A 861 -5.99 31.10 -12.66
N GLY A 862 -5.73 29.96 -13.30
CA GLY A 862 -4.39 29.37 -13.40
C GLY A 862 -3.42 30.20 -14.24
N TYR A 863 -3.83 30.70 -15.41
CA TYR A 863 -2.93 31.46 -16.29
C TYR A 863 -2.33 32.71 -15.62
N PRO A 864 -3.11 33.61 -15.00
CA PRO A 864 -2.55 34.74 -14.24
C PRO A 864 -1.52 34.32 -13.21
N LEU A 865 -1.80 33.26 -12.43
CA LEU A 865 -0.91 32.80 -11.37
C LEU A 865 0.41 32.26 -11.95
N TYR A 866 0.36 31.38 -12.95
CA TYR A 866 1.56 30.83 -13.58
C TYR A 866 2.39 31.91 -14.29
N TYR A 867 1.73 32.86 -14.96
CA TYR A 867 2.41 33.98 -15.61
C TYR A 867 3.03 34.94 -14.60
N ILE A 868 2.34 35.30 -13.51
CA ILE A 868 2.87 36.24 -12.51
C ILE A 868 3.99 35.60 -11.68
N MET A 869 3.86 34.32 -11.32
CA MET A 869 4.73 33.66 -10.34
C MET A 869 5.93 32.92 -10.93
N SER A 870 6.03 32.76 -12.26
CA SER A 870 7.18 32.09 -12.88
C SER A 870 8.40 33.02 -13.01
N GLU A 871 9.59 32.47 -12.83
CA GLU A 871 10.87 33.15 -13.07
C GLU A 871 11.76 32.28 -13.96
N MET A 872 12.69 32.90 -14.68
CA MET A 872 13.55 32.22 -15.64
C MET A 872 14.97 32.76 -15.65
N ASP A 873 15.91 31.93 -16.11
CA ASP A 873 17.27 32.34 -16.44
C ASP A 873 17.25 33.56 -17.37
N PRO A 874 18.12 34.57 -17.18
CA PRO A 874 18.15 35.79 -17.98
C PRO A 874 18.29 35.56 -19.49
N ALA A 875 18.79 34.39 -19.91
CA ALA A 875 18.79 33.99 -21.32
C ALA A 875 17.38 33.91 -21.95
N PHE A 876 16.33 33.82 -21.14
CA PHE A 876 14.94 33.65 -21.55
C PHE A 876 14.06 34.77 -20.96
N PRO A 877 14.04 35.97 -21.57
CA PRO A 877 13.30 37.10 -21.03
C PRO A 877 11.77 36.86 -21.12
N PRO A 878 10.99 37.41 -20.18
CA PRO A 878 9.53 37.25 -20.19
C PRO A 878 8.90 37.95 -21.41
N LYS A 879 7.86 37.32 -21.97
CA LYS A 879 6.99 37.90 -23.00
C LYS A 879 5.88 38.69 -22.31
N PRO A 880 5.59 39.94 -22.72
CA PRO A 880 4.44 40.68 -22.21
C PRO A 880 3.15 39.92 -22.52
N SER A 881 2.26 39.84 -21.54
CA SER A 881 0.86 39.42 -21.74
C SER A 881 0.10 40.54 -22.46
N GLU A 882 -0.99 40.21 -23.16
CA GLU A 882 -1.91 41.22 -23.73
C GLU A 882 -2.61 42.07 -22.66
N SER A 883 -2.56 41.64 -21.39
CA SER A 883 -3.13 42.38 -20.26
C SER A 883 -2.07 43.22 -19.55
N ASP A 884 -2.21 44.55 -19.62
CA ASP A 884 -1.36 45.50 -18.91
C ASP A 884 -1.39 45.27 -17.39
N LEU A 885 -2.57 44.97 -16.84
CA LEU A 885 -2.72 44.61 -15.42
C LEU A 885 -1.87 43.42 -15.02
N LEU A 886 -1.85 42.34 -15.82
CA LEU A 886 -1.02 41.17 -15.53
C LEU A 886 0.48 41.48 -15.62
N ASN A 887 0.89 42.35 -16.54
CA ASN A 887 2.27 42.79 -16.67
C ASN A 887 2.71 43.63 -15.47
N GLU A 888 1.87 44.54 -15.00
CA GLU A 888 2.11 45.34 -13.80
C GLU A 888 2.17 44.47 -12.55
N LEU A 889 1.22 43.54 -12.38
CA LEU A 889 1.23 42.58 -11.28
C LEU A 889 2.50 41.70 -11.30
N ARG A 890 2.94 41.21 -12.45
CA ARG A 890 4.20 40.44 -12.55
C ARG A 890 5.42 41.23 -12.04
N SER A 891 5.46 42.54 -12.32
CA SER A 891 6.50 43.44 -11.80
C SER A 891 6.39 43.61 -10.28
N LEU A 892 5.18 43.88 -9.77
CA LEU A 892 4.91 44.05 -8.34
C LEU A 892 5.27 42.81 -7.50
N PHE A 893 5.05 41.61 -8.05
CA PHE A 893 5.33 40.33 -7.38
C PHE A 893 6.75 39.79 -7.62
N ALA A 894 7.68 40.56 -8.19
CA ALA A 894 9.06 40.13 -8.44
C ALA A 894 9.76 39.57 -7.18
N SER A 895 9.68 40.29 -6.05
CA SER A 895 10.29 39.84 -4.79
C SER A 895 9.61 38.59 -4.20
N ALA A 896 8.34 38.33 -4.52
CA ALA A 896 7.63 37.15 -4.06
C ALA A 896 8.03 35.88 -4.84
N ARG A 897 8.46 36.02 -6.10
CA ARG A 897 8.97 34.90 -6.92
C ARG A 897 10.26 34.32 -6.37
N GLU A 898 11.07 35.14 -5.69
CA GLU A 898 12.28 34.67 -5.02
C GLU A 898 11.99 33.52 -4.07
N VAL A 899 10.82 33.48 -3.42
CA VAL A 899 10.43 32.40 -2.49
C VAL A 899 10.56 31.02 -3.13
N PHE A 900 10.24 30.89 -4.42
CA PHE A 900 10.21 29.62 -5.14
C PHE A 900 11.39 29.45 -6.09
N PHE A 901 11.88 30.54 -6.69
CA PHE A 901 12.94 30.53 -7.69
C PHE A 901 14.17 31.27 -7.16
N LYS A 902 15.32 30.60 -7.10
CA LYS A 902 16.60 31.26 -6.78
C LYS A 902 16.91 32.29 -7.87
N THR A 903 16.89 33.58 -7.54
CA THR A 903 17.26 34.63 -8.50
C THR A 903 18.75 34.49 -8.88
N PRO A 904 19.11 34.59 -10.17
CA PRO A 904 20.48 34.35 -10.62
C PRO A 904 21.53 35.36 -10.11
N HIS A 905 21.15 36.50 -9.53
CA HIS A 905 22.07 37.62 -9.28
C HIS A 905 22.14 38.19 -7.86
N ASN A 906 21.21 37.85 -6.95
CA ASN A 906 21.24 38.38 -5.57
C ASN A 906 21.33 37.24 -4.54
N PRO A 907 22.01 37.46 -3.40
CA PRO A 907 21.89 36.54 -2.27
C PRO A 907 20.42 36.48 -1.83
N PRO A 908 19.94 35.30 -1.39
CA PRO A 908 18.54 35.14 -0.99
C PRO A 908 18.15 36.19 0.05
N SER A 909 17.00 36.86 -0.15
CA SER A 909 16.47 37.80 0.84
C SER A 909 16.31 37.10 2.21
N TRP A 910 16.35 37.85 3.31
CA TRP A 910 16.11 37.27 4.65
C TRP A 910 14.77 36.52 4.71
N LEU A 911 13.73 37.03 4.04
CA LEU A 911 12.44 36.37 3.93
C LEU A 911 12.52 35.07 3.13
N HIS A 912 13.28 35.04 2.02
CA HIS A 912 13.58 33.81 1.28
C HIS A 912 14.32 32.80 2.17
N GLU A 913 15.33 33.22 2.91
CA GLU A 913 16.07 32.31 3.80
C GLU A 913 15.17 31.77 4.92
N VAL A 914 14.30 32.59 5.50
CA VAL A 914 13.36 32.13 6.53
C VAL A 914 12.31 31.20 5.94
N ILE A 915 11.67 31.54 4.82
CA ILE A 915 10.67 30.66 4.19
C ILE A 915 11.32 29.37 3.69
N ASN A 916 12.49 29.42 3.05
CA ASN A 916 13.18 28.23 2.57
C ASN A 916 13.84 27.37 3.66
N LYS A 917 14.55 27.98 4.63
CA LYS A 917 15.18 27.22 5.72
C LYS A 917 14.20 26.80 6.81
N VAL A 918 13.11 27.54 7.04
CA VAL A 918 12.14 27.23 8.10
C VAL A 918 10.92 26.56 7.52
N ILE A 919 10.22 27.12 6.52
CA ILE A 919 8.98 26.52 6.03
C ILE A 919 9.29 25.30 5.15
N PHE A 920 10.10 25.47 4.10
CA PHE A 920 10.39 24.39 3.16
C PHE A 920 11.23 23.27 3.76
N ARG A 921 12.23 23.58 4.61
CA ARG A 921 12.98 22.55 5.33
C ARG A 921 12.21 21.89 6.50
N LEU A 922 11.14 22.50 7.00
CA LEU A 922 10.22 21.81 7.91
C LEU A 922 9.25 20.91 7.13
N TRP A 923 8.95 21.26 5.88
CA TRP A 923 8.17 20.44 4.94
C TRP A 923 9.03 19.28 4.38
N GLN A 924 10.32 19.52 4.14
CA GLN A 924 11.39 18.55 3.86
C GLN A 924 11.99 17.95 5.16
#